data_AF-A0A9Q0R697-F1
#
_entry.id   AF-A0A9Q0R697-F1
#
_cell.length_a   1.000
_cell.length_b   1.000
_cell.length_c   1.000
_cell.angle_alpha   90.00
_cell.angle_beta   90.00
_cell.angle_gamma   90.00
#
_symmetry.space_group_name_H-M   'P 1'
#
loop_
_entity.id
_entity.type
_entity.pdbx_description
1 polymer ?
#
loop_
_entity_poly.entity_id
_entity_poly.type
_entity_poly.pdbx_seq_one_letter_code
_entity_poly.pdbx_strand_id
1 'polypeptide(L)'
;MEEKLIAQIKLKEARRQRQKLTEHYQKIIEKTEKEKDILERIQIMIDGLHEAKFANESLHQDIFNLDTFKFEYSIGALSPKKLEQIENSLKEEIKKGTRRAEFAYIFGCILEEWAEKEKDQDQEEINEEKAKEECRKQVDSWVKPEKKIIKSEILDQIFLQFEENFEQMKKNIQEEIPTQLERKITNDEVKSHLNSLSGNIYQKAENRTKAKAISKNKLLVNEYAGVLTLLINNIEDWNWGQDPIQFRTIWTRNKYRTFVDCDLLTSLLFDIIGSRIGQIIKPLFADLTNDIYGFSEMESNSIESINHNNLSELFMVQIPDFDGGIDEYSRDGDIESPDSFQNLLQYISANVSINQKVRPQDPIYLLRSDFANFYPSINHDLIIFLCEKIGFPKKWTKFFENFLKIPTLHSDKTPGVIKEGVPLNFLISKVFAELVLVFFDLFVFTQSSVRIARVVDDAFFVTTKEDEALNAWESMVTFSKDLNIELNMRKCGNPPRWALLEMKPNGKWGVYESAIVDLEQNMMNRIKGENVPILSKINIYNSFMNYILKCVAPFVSLGQDHLKMIGSRLMKIHNNLFGDHGIEQEIRNSLQKILTQKVDFPEALLFFPVSSGGLGLNHVGLNLASFEQHYFEESKQFLRMKKRPIRRKFIRKKVRKFPIKKRTFGIKKMKRIKIVKNKDSMDLESKDDNFNGEDWKKVEDSPYASDFLEMFSTIEPCDPFESTENAALIQDFISRKNELSGKWNSNLSSYWRWVIVRFGSEILDHFGTFRFLITELVPMQLILSSKVKDTSLKA
;
A
#
# COMPACT_ATOMS: atom_id res chain seq x y z
N MET A 1 -1.18 -9.50 -29.15
CA MET A 1 -1.74 -9.44 -30.53
C MET A 1 -3.06 -10.20 -30.60
N GLU A 2 -3.11 -11.45 -30.11
CA GLU A 2 -4.31 -12.29 -30.07
C GLU A 2 -5.44 -11.73 -29.18
N GLU A 3 -5.12 -11.22 -27.98
CA GLU A 3 -6.09 -10.57 -27.08
C GLU A 3 -6.81 -9.38 -27.71
N LYS A 4 -6.11 -8.62 -28.56
CA LYS A 4 -6.65 -7.46 -29.27
C LYS A 4 -7.61 -7.88 -30.39
N LEU A 5 -7.31 -8.96 -31.10
CA LEU A 5 -8.19 -9.52 -32.11
C LEU A 5 -9.50 -10.03 -31.47
N ILE A 6 -9.39 -10.73 -30.34
CA ILE A 6 -10.55 -11.21 -29.57
C ILE A 6 -11.43 -10.03 -29.14
N ALA A 7 -10.82 -8.95 -28.62
CA ALA A 7 -11.55 -7.76 -28.23
C ALA A 7 -12.27 -7.09 -29.41
N GLN A 8 -11.59 -6.89 -30.55
CA GLN A 8 -12.20 -6.30 -31.75
C GLN A 8 -13.37 -7.13 -32.28
N ILE A 9 -13.26 -8.46 -32.28
CA ILE A 9 -14.36 -9.35 -32.70
C ILE A 9 -15.55 -9.22 -31.75
N LYS A 10 -15.31 -9.28 -30.43
CA LYS A 10 -16.36 -9.14 -29.42
C LYS A 10 -17.08 -7.79 -29.52
N LEU A 11 -16.35 -6.70 -29.72
CA LEU A 11 -16.90 -5.36 -29.89
C LEU A 11 -17.77 -5.24 -31.14
N LYS A 12 -17.30 -5.79 -32.27
CA LYS A 12 -18.08 -5.82 -33.52
C LYS A 12 -19.38 -6.62 -33.35
N GLU A 13 -19.32 -7.74 -32.65
CA GLU A 13 -20.52 -8.54 -32.38
C GLU A 13 -21.47 -7.84 -31.40
N ALA A 14 -20.96 -7.17 -30.36
CA ALA A 14 -21.78 -6.37 -29.43
C ALA A 14 -22.56 -5.27 -30.17
N ARG A 15 -21.92 -4.56 -31.12
CA ARG A 15 -22.59 -3.58 -31.99
C ARG A 15 -23.76 -4.20 -32.78
N ARG A 16 -23.53 -5.37 -33.38
CA ARG A 16 -24.56 -6.08 -34.15
C ARG A 16 -25.73 -6.54 -33.27
N GLN A 17 -25.43 -7.06 -32.09
CA GLN A 17 -26.43 -7.52 -31.12
C GLN A 17 -27.27 -6.34 -30.59
N ARG A 18 -26.65 -5.18 -30.30
CA ARG A 18 -27.38 -3.96 -29.95
C ARG A 18 -28.40 -3.59 -31.02
N GLN A 19 -27.97 -3.50 -32.29
CA GLN A 19 -28.88 -3.10 -33.37
C GLN A 19 -30.08 -4.04 -33.49
N LYS A 20 -29.84 -5.36 -33.48
CA LYS A 20 -30.91 -6.37 -33.53
C LYS A 20 -31.90 -6.23 -32.38
N LEU A 21 -31.38 -6.00 -31.17
CA LEU A 21 -32.21 -5.89 -29.97
C LEU A 21 -33.01 -4.58 -29.96
N THR A 22 -32.43 -3.46 -30.39
CA THR A 22 -33.13 -2.18 -30.55
C THR A 22 -34.26 -2.31 -31.58
N GLU A 23 -34.00 -2.94 -32.74
CA GLU A 23 -35.03 -3.20 -33.76
C GLU A 23 -36.13 -4.13 -33.23
N HIS A 24 -35.80 -5.10 -32.37
CA HIS A 24 -36.76 -6.00 -31.73
C HIS A 24 -37.68 -5.24 -30.75
N TYR A 25 -37.11 -4.45 -29.84
CA TYR A 25 -37.92 -3.64 -28.91
C TYR A 25 -38.81 -2.62 -29.63
N GLN A 26 -38.30 -2.00 -30.70
CA GLN A 26 -39.10 -1.08 -31.51
C GLN A 26 -40.33 -1.78 -32.12
N LYS A 27 -40.16 -3.01 -32.63
CA LYS A 27 -41.28 -3.82 -33.14
C LYS A 27 -42.29 -4.19 -32.06
N ILE A 28 -41.84 -4.48 -30.84
CA ILE A 28 -42.74 -4.76 -29.71
C ILE A 28 -43.60 -3.51 -29.43
N ILE A 29 -42.96 -2.35 -29.28
CA ILE A 29 -43.64 -1.07 -29.00
C ILE A 29 -44.68 -0.77 -30.11
N GLU A 30 -44.30 -0.88 -31.38
CA GLU A 30 -45.20 -0.64 -32.51
C GLU A 30 -46.39 -1.59 -32.57
N LYS A 31 -46.21 -2.86 -32.17
CA LYS A 31 -47.31 -3.83 -32.10
C LYS A 31 -48.24 -3.51 -30.93
N THR A 32 -47.69 -3.18 -29.77
CA THR A 32 -48.43 -2.84 -28.55
C THR A 32 -49.26 -1.56 -28.74
N GLU A 33 -48.75 -0.54 -29.45
CA GLU A 33 -49.49 0.71 -29.71
C GLU A 33 -50.69 0.54 -30.65
N LYS A 34 -50.66 -0.48 -31.53
CA LYS A 34 -51.76 -0.79 -32.46
C LYS A 34 -52.89 -1.59 -31.80
N GLU A 35 -52.63 -2.20 -30.65
CA GLU A 35 -53.56 -3.10 -29.97
C GLU A 35 -54.41 -2.38 -28.92
N LYS A 36 -55.73 -2.56 -28.99
CA LYS A 36 -56.68 -1.85 -28.11
C LYS A 36 -56.92 -2.60 -26.80
N ASP A 37 -56.81 -3.92 -26.83
CA ASP A 37 -56.98 -4.75 -25.62
C ASP A 37 -55.71 -4.70 -24.73
N ILE A 38 -55.90 -4.38 -23.45
CA ILE A 38 -54.83 -4.32 -22.46
C ILE A 38 -54.18 -5.69 -22.21
N LEU A 39 -54.95 -6.78 -22.30
CA LEU A 39 -54.42 -8.13 -22.06
C LEU A 39 -53.53 -8.56 -23.22
N GLU A 40 -53.97 -8.34 -24.45
CA GLU A 40 -53.17 -8.61 -25.65
C GLU A 40 -51.93 -7.71 -25.69
N ARG A 41 -52.04 -6.44 -25.29
CA ARG A 41 -50.86 -5.55 -25.13
C ARG A 41 -49.83 -6.12 -24.15
N ILE A 42 -50.28 -6.56 -22.98
CA ILE A 42 -49.41 -7.16 -21.96
C ILE A 42 -48.78 -8.45 -22.51
N GLN A 43 -49.55 -9.28 -23.21
CA GLN A 43 -49.06 -10.54 -23.76
C GLN A 43 -47.97 -10.34 -24.83
N ILE A 44 -48.21 -9.42 -25.76
CA ILE A 44 -47.24 -9.05 -26.79
C ILE A 44 -45.91 -8.61 -26.15
N MET A 45 -45.96 -7.87 -25.03
CA MET A 45 -44.77 -7.44 -24.32
C MET A 45 -44.07 -8.59 -23.59
N ILE A 46 -44.80 -9.48 -22.90
CA ILE A 46 -44.21 -10.65 -22.22
C ILE A 46 -43.53 -11.58 -23.22
N ASP A 47 -44.21 -11.94 -24.31
CA ASP A 47 -43.65 -12.81 -25.35
C ASP A 47 -42.43 -12.16 -26.00
N GLY A 48 -42.55 -10.87 -26.32
CA GLY A 48 -41.44 -10.08 -26.87
C GLY A 48 -40.22 -10.03 -25.94
N LEU A 49 -40.43 -9.89 -24.63
CA LEU A 49 -39.36 -9.87 -23.63
C LEU A 49 -38.74 -11.26 -23.38
N HIS A 50 -39.52 -12.34 -23.50
CA HIS A 50 -38.99 -13.72 -23.46
C HIS A 50 -38.15 -14.05 -24.71
N GLU A 51 -38.53 -13.52 -25.87
CA GLU A 51 -37.78 -13.65 -27.12
C GLU A 51 -36.53 -12.77 -27.18
N ALA A 52 -36.49 -11.69 -26.37
CA ALA A 52 -35.39 -10.75 -26.32
C ALA A 52 -34.12 -11.41 -25.75
N LYS A 53 -33.23 -11.81 -26.67
CA LYS A 53 -31.92 -12.39 -26.36
C LYS A 53 -30.79 -11.44 -26.76
N PHE A 54 -29.72 -11.47 -25.99
CA PHE A 54 -28.46 -10.82 -26.33
C PHE A 54 -27.34 -11.85 -26.19
N ALA A 55 -26.59 -12.09 -27.27
CA ALA A 55 -25.60 -13.18 -27.34
C ALA A 55 -26.16 -14.59 -27.02
N ASN A 56 -27.44 -14.85 -27.31
CA ASN A 56 -28.20 -16.07 -26.97
C ASN A 56 -28.60 -16.23 -25.50
N GLU A 57 -28.21 -15.32 -24.61
CA GLU A 57 -28.70 -15.27 -23.24
C GLU A 57 -30.00 -14.47 -23.14
N SER A 58 -30.88 -14.86 -22.22
CA SER A 58 -32.10 -14.10 -21.92
C SER A 58 -31.76 -12.83 -21.16
N LEU A 59 -32.21 -11.68 -21.67
CA LEU A 59 -31.99 -10.39 -21.00
C LEU A 59 -32.96 -10.17 -19.83
N HIS A 60 -34.10 -10.85 -19.79
CA HIS A 60 -35.17 -10.59 -18.83
C HIS A 60 -35.53 -11.86 -18.04
N GLN A 61 -34.62 -12.30 -17.18
CA GLN A 61 -34.80 -13.53 -16.39
C GLN A 61 -35.87 -13.39 -15.30
N ASP A 62 -36.09 -12.16 -14.80
CA ASP A 62 -37.00 -11.86 -13.69
C ASP A 62 -38.48 -11.74 -14.12
N ILE A 63 -38.78 -11.86 -15.42
CA ILE A 63 -40.16 -11.85 -15.96
C ILE A 63 -40.86 -13.21 -15.78
N PHE A 64 -40.12 -14.22 -15.30
CA PHE A 64 -40.69 -15.52 -14.96
C PHE A 64 -41.87 -15.39 -13.99
N ASN A 65 -42.96 -16.09 -14.30
CA ASN A 65 -44.23 -16.12 -13.56
C ASN A 65 -45.19 -14.97 -13.83
N LEU A 66 -44.91 -14.04 -14.75
CA LEU A 66 -45.92 -13.03 -15.07
C LEU A 66 -47.17 -13.64 -15.67
N ASP A 67 -47.11 -14.75 -16.43
CA ASP A 67 -48.26 -15.48 -16.99
C ASP A 67 -49.37 -15.85 -15.99
N THR A 68 -49.06 -15.90 -14.69
CA THR A 68 -50.06 -16.13 -13.64
C THR A 68 -51.16 -15.05 -13.61
N PHE A 69 -50.86 -13.83 -14.07
CA PHE A 69 -51.83 -12.74 -14.18
C PHE A 69 -53.02 -13.07 -15.09
N LYS A 70 -52.85 -13.92 -16.12
CA LYS A 70 -53.95 -14.34 -16.99
C LYS A 70 -54.99 -15.12 -16.22
N PHE A 71 -54.51 -16.02 -15.35
CA PHE A 71 -55.37 -16.78 -14.46
C PHE A 71 -56.07 -15.85 -13.47
N GLU A 72 -55.33 -14.96 -12.81
CA GLU A 72 -55.89 -13.99 -11.86
C GLU A 72 -56.93 -13.05 -12.50
N TYR A 73 -56.72 -12.62 -13.74
CA TYR A 73 -57.70 -11.84 -14.50
C TYR A 73 -58.94 -12.67 -14.83
N SER A 74 -58.76 -13.92 -15.29
CA SER A 74 -59.86 -14.80 -15.67
C SER A 74 -60.82 -15.13 -14.52
N ILE A 75 -60.32 -15.12 -13.27
CA ILE A 75 -61.12 -15.33 -12.06
C ILE A 75 -61.61 -14.02 -11.42
N GLY A 76 -61.37 -12.86 -12.06
CA GLY A 76 -61.79 -11.54 -11.58
C GLY A 76 -61.01 -11.01 -10.37
N ALA A 77 -59.83 -11.57 -10.07
CA ALA A 77 -59.00 -11.18 -8.92
C ALA A 77 -58.12 -9.94 -9.19
N LEU A 78 -58.02 -9.47 -10.44
CA LEU A 78 -57.25 -8.29 -10.83
C LEU A 78 -58.13 -7.07 -11.07
N SER A 79 -57.76 -5.94 -10.44
CA SER A 79 -58.39 -4.65 -10.72
C SER A 79 -57.82 -4.00 -11.99
N PRO A 80 -58.57 -3.13 -12.70
CA PRO A 80 -58.06 -2.37 -13.85
C PRO A 80 -56.78 -1.59 -13.55
N LYS A 81 -56.70 -1.00 -12.35
CA LYS A 81 -55.51 -0.28 -11.87
C LYS A 81 -54.28 -1.19 -11.76
N LYS A 82 -54.47 -2.47 -11.43
CA LYS A 82 -53.37 -3.44 -11.34
C LYS A 82 -52.87 -3.86 -12.73
N LEU A 83 -53.77 -3.98 -13.71
CA LEU A 83 -53.40 -4.23 -15.11
C LEU A 83 -52.60 -3.06 -15.69
N GLU A 84 -53.00 -1.82 -15.42
CA GLU A 84 -52.22 -0.63 -15.81
C GLU A 84 -50.83 -0.61 -15.16
N GLN A 85 -50.72 -1.03 -13.89
CA GLN A 85 -49.42 -1.15 -13.21
C GLN A 85 -48.52 -2.19 -13.88
N ILE A 86 -49.06 -3.35 -14.25
CA ILE A 86 -48.33 -4.41 -14.95
C ILE A 86 -47.89 -3.90 -16.34
N GLU A 87 -48.80 -3.30 -17.09
CA GLU A 87 -48.50 -2.72 -18.41
C GLU A 87 -47.36 -1.69 -18.32
N ASN A 88 -47.42 -0.78 -17.34
CA ASN A 88 -46.38 0.22 -17.12
C ASN A 88 -45.05 -0.42 -16.68
N SER A 89 -45.08 -1.44 -15.82
CA SER A 89 -43.87 -2.16 -15.41
C SER A 89 -43.17 -2.84 -16.58
N LEU A 90 -43.93 -3.42 -17.51
CA LEU A 90 -43.39 -4.06 -18.72
C LEU A 90 -42.81 -3.02 -19.69
N LYS A 91 -43.48 -1.88 -19.86
CA LYS A 91 -42.94 -0.76 -20.64
C LYS A 91 -41.63 -0.25 -20.05
N GLU A 92 -41.55 -0.10 -18.74
CA GLU A 92 -40.30 0.27 -18.07
C GLU A 92 -39.23 -0.81 -18.23
N GLU A 93 -39.58 -2.08 -18.20
CA GLU A 93 -38.62 -3.17 -18.41
C GLU A 93 -38.07 -3.21 -19.84
N ILE A 94 -38.87 -2.90 -20.86
CA ILE A 94 -38.39 -2.70 -22.24
C ILE A 94 -37.41 -1.53 -22.31
N LYS A 95 -37.70 -0.40 -21.63
CA LYS A 95 -36.77 0.75 -21.55
C LYS A 95 -35.46 0.35 -20.87
N LYS A 96 -35.53 -0.38 -19.75
CA LYS A 96 -34.35 -0.91 -19.05
C LYS A 96 -33.54 -1.85 -19.95
N GLY A 97 -34.18 -2.75 -20.68
CA GLY A 97 -33.54 -3.63 -21.66
C GLY A 97 -32.81 -2.85 -22.76
N THR A 98 -33.43 -1.77 -23.26
CA THR A 98 -32.82 -0.86 -24.23
C THR A 98 -31.57 -0.18 -23.66
N ARG A 99 -31.65 0.38 -22.44
CA ARG A 99 -30.51 1.00 -21.74
C ARG A 99 -29.35 0.02 -21.53
N ARG A 100 -29.63 -1.24 -21.18
CA ARG A 100 -28.61 -2.29 -21.02
C ARG A 100 -27.84 -2.54 -22.33
N ALA A 101 -28.55 -2.63 -23.45
CA ALA A 101 -27.95 -2.80 -24.77
C ALA A 101 -27.13 -1.58 -25.21
N GLU A 102 -27.62 -0.37 -24.93
CA GLU A 102 -26.90 0.89 -25.19
C GLU A 102 -25.63 0.99 -24.35
N PHE A 103 -25.71 0.65 -23.06
CA PHE A 103 -24.56 0.68 -22.18
C PHE A 103 -23.48 -0.31 -22.60
N ALA A 104 -23.83 -1.54 -22.96
CA ALA A 104 -22.88 -2.52 -23.49
C ALA A 104 -22.10 -1.98 -24.71
N TYR A 105 -22.77 -1.19 -25.55
CA TYR A 105 -22.11 -0.51 -26.66
C TYR A 105 -21.19 0.63 -26.20
N ILE A 106 -21.64 1.51 -25.31
CA ILE A 106 -20.82 2.61 -24.77
C ILE A 106 -19.54 2.06 -24.14
N PHE A 107 -19.68 1.06 -23.28
CA PHE A 107 -18.56 0.40 -22.63
C PHE A 107 -17.60 -0.21 -23.64
N GLY A 108 -18.15 -0.78 -24.73
CA GLY A 108 -17.36 -1.24 -25.87
C GLY A 108 -16.56 -0.13 -26.56
N CYS A 109 -17.17 1.03 -26.82
CA CYS A 109 -16.49 2.19 -27.40
C CYS A 109 -15.35 2.71 -26.51
N ILE A 110 -15.54 2.72 -25.18
CA ILE A 110 -14.47 3.10 -24.24
C ILE A 110 -13.29 2.14 -24.33
N LEU A 111 -13.55 0.83 -24.39
CA LEU A 111 -12.50 -0.18 -24.51
C LEU A 111 -11.79 -0.13 -25.87
N GLU A 112 -12.50 0.21 -26.94
CA GLU A 112 -11.93 0.40 -28.27
C GLU A 112 -11.04 1.65 -28.33
N GLU A 113 -11.52 2.78 -27.82
CA GLU A 113 -10.75 4.02 -27.69
C GLU A 113 -9.44 3.74 -26.96
N TRP A 114 -9.54 3.03 -25.83
CA TRP A 114 -8.37 2.66 -25.04
C TRP A 114 -7.42 1.73 -25.80
N ALA A 115 -7.92 0.66 -26.44
CA ALA A 115 -7.08 -0.25 -27.21
C ALA A 115 -6.43 0.38 -28.46
N GLU A 116 -7.04 1.42 -29.02
CA GLU A 116 -6.51 2.17 -30.17
C GLU A 116 -5.45 3.18 -29.75
N LYS A 117 -5.75 4.01 -28.74
CA LYS A 117 -4.89 5.10 -28.27
C LYS A 117 -3.77 4.64 -27.32
N GLU A 118 -3.84 3.44 -26.75
CA GLU A 118 -2.67 2.81 -26.08
C GLU A 118 -1.49 2.59 -27.06
N LYS A 119 -1.72 2.73 -28.38
CA LYS A 119 -0.68 2.70 -29.42
C LYS A 119 -0.12 4.06 -29.83
N ASP A 120 -0.50 5.18 -29.21
CA ASP A 120 0.16 6.46 -29.51
C ASP A 120 1.59 6.45 -28.98
N GLN A 121 2.49 5.97 -29.84
CA GLN A 121 3.92 5.79 -29.62
C GLN A 121 4.56 7.10 -29.16
N ASP A 122 4.04 8.27 -29.52
CA ASP A 122 4.65 9.56 -29.22
C ASP A 122 4.77 9.86 -27.72
N GLN A 123 3.76 9.56 -26.88
CA GLN A 123 3.83 9.85 -25.44
C GLN A 123 4.53 8.76 -24.62
N GLU A 124 4.41 7.48 -25.01
CA GLU A 124 5.19 6.41 -24.39
C GLU A 124 6.67 6.51 -24.78
N GLU A 125 7.00 6.83 -26.03
CA GLU A 125 8.38 7.03 -26.48
C GLU A 125 9.04 8.21 -25.77
N ILE A 126 8.38 9.37 -25.64
CA ILE A 126 8.93 10.51 -24.88
C ILE A 126 9.17 10.14 -23.41
N ASN A 127 8.25 9.39 -22.78
CA ASN A 127 8.40 8.96 -21.39
C ASN A 127 9.49 7.88 -21.24
N GLU A 128 9.62 6.98 -22.20
CA GLU A 128 10.67 5.98 -22.26
C GLU A 128 12.05 6.61 -22.53
N GLU A 129 12.14 7.61 -23.41
CA GLU A 129 13.38 8.34 -23.68
C GLU A 129 13.84 9.08 -22.43
N LYS A 130 12.94 9.80 -21.74
CA LYS A 130 13.25 10.41 -20.45
C LYS A 130 13.69 9.38 -19.42
N ALA A 131 13.02 8.23 -19.34
CA ALA A 131 13.40 7.16 -18.43
C ALA A 131 14.78 6.57 -18.78
N LYS A 132 15.10 6.42 -20.08
CA LYS A 132 16.40 5.93 -20.57
C LYS A 132 17.50 6.96 -20.30
N GLU A 133 17.23 8.25 -20.50
CA GLU A 133 18.17 9.34 -20.21
C GLU A 133 18.48 9.38 -18.71
N GLU A 134 17.45 9.34 -17.87
CA GLU A 134 17.60 9.32 -16.42
C GLU A 134 18.33 8.06 -15.93
N CYS A 135 18.04 6.90 -16.53
CA CYS A 135 18.76 5.66 -16.28
C CYS A 135 20.26 5.83 -16.54
N ARG A 136 20.63 6.42 -17.69
CA ARG A 136 22.03 6.66 -18.07
C ARG A 136 22.71 7.57 -17.07
N LYS A 137 22.07 8.68 -16.69
CA LYS A 137 22.61 9.64 -15.70
C LYS A 137 22.87 8.97 -14.36
N GLN A 138 21.91 8.19 -13.86
CA GLN A 138 22.04 7.50 -12.57
C GLN A 138 23.15 6.43 -12.63
N VAL A 139 23.13 5.56 -13.63
CA VAL A 139 24.14 4.49 -13.78
C VAL A 139 25.56 5.06 -13.96
N ASP A 140 25.74 6.09 -14.78
CA ASP A 140 27.07 6.70 -14.97
C ASP A 140 27.64 7.27 -13.67
N SER A 141 26.79 7.90 -12.85
CA SER A 141 27.20 8.43 -11.54
C SER A 141 27.71 7.34 -10.59
N TRP A 142 27.21 6.10 -10.72
CA TRP A 142 27.58 4.96 -9.89
C TRP A 142 28.82 4.22 -10.38
N VAL A 143 29.12 4.29 -11.69
CA VAL A 143 30.32 3.67 -12.27
C VAL A 143 31.55 4.58 -12.10
N LYS A 144 31.36 5.90 -12.17
CA LYS A 144 32.40 6.92 -11.95
C LYS A 144 32.01 7.82 -10.78
N PRO A 145 31.88 7.27 -9.55
CA PRO A 145 31.60 8.08 -8.40
C PRO A 145 32.80 9.00 -8.11
N GLU A 146 32.54 10.14 -7.49
CA GLU A 146 33.60 10.97 -6.93
C GLU A 146 34.37 10.14 -5.89
N LYS A 147 35.70 10.33 -5.81
CA LYS A 147 36.51 9.56 -4.86
C LYS A 147 36.21 10.03 -3.44
N LYS A 148 35.47 9.21 -2.71
CA LYS A 148 35.02 9.46 -1.35
C LYS A 148 35.76 8.52 -0.39
N ILE A 149 36.50 9.08 0.56
CA ILE A 149 37.20 8.31 1.60
C ILE A 149 36.27 8.21 2.81
N ILE A 150 35.95 6.97 3.23
CA ILE A 150 35.24 6.73 4.48
C ILE A 150 36.21 6.94 5.64
N LYS A 151 35.74 7.67 6.64
CA LYS A 151 36.37 7.84 7.95
C LYS A 151 35.68 6.89 8.93
N SER A 152 36.34 5.78 9.27
CA SER A 152 35.75 4.74 10.12
C SER A 152 35.78 5.09 11.61
N GLU A 153 36.33 6.23 12.02
CA GLU A 153 36.56 6.60 13.42
C GLU A 153 35.29 6.50 14.27
N ILE A 154 34.14 6.95 13.76
CA ILE A 154 32.86 6.86 14.48
C ILE A 154 32.40 5.41 14.66
N LEU A 155 32.66 4.53 13.69
CA LEU A 155 32.28 3.12 13.76
C LEU A 155 33.22 2.39 14.70
N ASP A 156 34.52 2.66 14.62
CA ASP A 156 35.52 2.08 15.52
C ASP A 156 35.25 2.48 16.98
N GLN A 157 34.77 3.71 17.23
CA GLN A 157 34.28 4.13 18.55
C GLN A 157 33.11 3.28 19.04
N ILE A 158 32.09 3.02 18.21
CA ILE A 158 30.94 2.19 18.58
C ILE A 158 31.38 0.75 18.88
N PHE A 159 32.22 0.17 18.02
CA PHE A 159 32.73 -1.19 18.23
C PHE A 159 33.58 -1.29 19.50
N LEU A 160 34.40 -0.27 19.81
CA LEU A 160 35.19 -0.24 21.03
C LEU A 160 34.31 -0.07 22.28
N GLN A 161 33.28 0.79 22.20
CA GLN A 161 32.38 1.04 23.32
C GLN A 161 31.57 -0.21 23.71
N PHE A 162 31.20 -1.05 22.74
CA PHE A 162 30.38 -2.25 22.93
C PHE A 162 31.11 -3.54 22.52
N GLU A 163 32.43 -3.60 22.74
CA GLU A 163 33.31 -4.68 22.28
C GLU A 163 32.80 -6.07 22.71
N GLU A 164 32.43 -6.23 23.98
CA GLU A 164 31.92 -7.51 24.51
C GLU A 164 30.63 -7.96 23.79
N ASN A 165 29.71 -7.03 23.52
CA ASN A 165 28.46 -7.33 22.83
C ASN A 165 28.71 -7.74 21.38
N PHE A 166 29.61 -7.05 20.68
CA PHE A 166 29.94 -7.36 19.28
C PHE A 166 30.74 -8.66 19.13
N GLU A 167 31.63 -8.99 20.06
CA GLU A 167 32.31 -10.31 20.06
C GLU A 167 31.32 -11.46 20.29
N GLN A 168 30.32 -11.27 21.15
CA GLN A 168 29.23 -12.25 21.31
C GLN A 168 28.34 -12.34 20.06
N MET A 169 28.00 -11.21 19.43
CA MET A 169 27.24 -11.17 18.18
C MET A 169 27.98 -11.91 17.07
N LYS A 170 29.28 -11.68 16.92
CA LYS A 170 30.15 -12.35 15.96
C LYS A 170 30.15 -13.86 16.14
N LYS A 171 30.27 -14.34 17.38
CA LYS A 171 30.14 -15.76 17.69
C LYS A 171 28.77 -16.31 17.28
N ASN A 172 27.69 -15.61 17.62
CA ASN A 172 26.33 -16.05 17.27
C ASN A 172 26.11 -16.11 15.76
N ILE A 173 26.59 -15.11 15.01
CA ILE A 173 26.52 -15.10 13.54
C ILE A 173 27.27 -16.29 12.95
N GLN A 174 28.49 -16.55 13.43
CA GLN A 174 29.30 -17.68 12.96
C GLN A 174 28.66 -19.05 13.26
N GLU A 175 27.93 -19.19 14.38
CA GLU A 175 27.21 -20.41 14.73
C GLU A 175 25.92 -20.60 13.89
N GLU A 176 25.21 -19.52 13.54
CA GLU A 176 23.96 -19.59 12.76
C GLU A 176 24.20 -19.74 11.25
N ILE A 177 25.33 -19.26 10.70
CA ILE A 177 25.59 -19.32 9.24
C ILE A 177 25.46 -20.75 8.67
N PRO A 178 26.12 -21.79 9.22
CA PRO A 178 26.01 -23.14 8.67
C PRO A 178 24.60 -23.72 8.76
N THR A 179 23.83 -23.34 9.79
CA THR A 179 22.52 -23.96 10.10
C THR A 179 21.34 -23.21 9.49
N GLN A 180 21.48 -21.92 9.21
CA GLN A 180 20.41 -21.07 8.67
C GLN A 180 20.72 -20.57 7.27
N LEU A 181 21.92 -20.00 7.07
CA LEU A 181 22.26 -19.34 5.82
C LEU A 181 22.65 -20.37 4.74
N GLU A 182 23.41 -21.39 5.12
CA GLU A 182 23.95 -22.44 4.22
C GLU A 182 23.07 -23.70 4.16
N ARG A 183 21.92 -23.72 4.85
CA ARG A 183 21.03 -24.89 4.83
C ARG A 183 20.45 -25.12 3.43
N LYS A 184 20.13 -26.38 3.15
CA LYS A 184 19.39 -26.77 1.94
C LYS A 184 18.10 -25.96 1.82
N ILE A 185 17.84 -25.43 0.62
CA ILE A 185 16.61 -24.70 0.31
C ILE A 185 15.45 -25.68 0.18
N THR A 186 14.31 -25.33 0.78
CA THR A 186 13.10 -26.16 0.74
C THR A 186 12.13 -25.70 -0.36
N ASN A 187 11.24 -26.60 -0.76
CA ASN A 187 10.20 -26.27 -1.74
C ASN A 187 9.22 -25.21 -1.21
N ASP A 188 8.94 -25.21 0.09
CA ASP A 188 8.05 -24.23 0.72
C ASP A 188 8.68 -22.85 0.75
N GLU A 189 9.99 -22.77 1.04
CA GLU A 189 10.77 -21.52 0.98
C GLU A 189 10.75 -20.93 -0.43
N VAL A 190 11.08 -21.73 -1.47
CA VAL A 190 11.00 -21.29 -2.87
C VAL A 190 9.60 -20.81 -3.23
N LYS A 191 8.56 -21.56 -2.85
CA LYS A 191 7.18 -21.21 -3.16
C LYS A 191 6.76 -19.90 -2.49
N SER A 192 7.16 -19.67 -1.24
CA SER A 192 6.89 -18.43 -0.51
C SER A 192 7.49 -17.22 -1.25
N HIS A 193 8.79 -17.30 -1.58
CA HIS A 193 9.50 -16.24 -2.28
C HIS A 193 9.00 -16.02 -3.72
N LEU A 194 8.63 -17.06 -4.46
CA LEU A 194 8.01 -16.92 -5.79
C LEU A 194 6.65 -16.20 -5.74
N ASN A 195 5.83 -16.48 -4.72
CA ASN A 195 4.56 -15.79 -4.54
C ASN A 195 4.78 -14.30 -4.23
N SER A 196 5.76 -14.01 -3.38
CA SER A 196 6.27 -12.67 -3.07
C SER A 196 6.69 -11.93 -4.37
N LEU A 197 7.64 -12.48 -5.13
CA LEU A 197 8.16 -11.87 -6.36
C LEU A 197 7.08 -11.69 -7.44
N SER A 198 6.07 -12.57 -7.50
CA SER A 198 4.95 -12.42 -8.43
C SER A 198 4.09 -11.18 -8.14
N GLY A 199 4.04 -10.74 -6.89
CA GLY A 199 3.34 -9.55 -6.43
C GLY A 199 4.09 -8.25 -6.70
N ASN A 200 5.42 -8.28 -6.55
CA ASN A 200 6.30 -7.13 -6.55
C ASN A 200 6.26 -6.32 -7.86
N ILE A 201 5.67 -5.12 -7.82
CA ILE A 201 5.48 -4.26 -9.01
C ILE A 201 6.79 -3.75 -9.63
N TYR A 202 7.88 -3.74 -8.88
CA TYR A 202 9.19 -3.28 -9.33
C TYR A 202 9.95 -4.35 -10.11
N GLN A 203 9.54 -5.62 -10.01
CA GLN A 203 10.05 -6.72 -10.84
C GLN A 203 9.57 -6.62 -12.29
N LYS A 204 10.39 -7.12 -13.24
CA LYS A 204 10.02 -7.21 -14.66
C LYS A 204 8.73 -8.02 -14.82
N ALA A 205 7.82 -7.56 -15.70
CA ALA A 205 6.53 -8.23 -15.91
C ALA A 205 6.68 -9.72 -16.26
N GLU A 206 7.68 -10.05 -17.07
CA GLU A 206 8.05 -11.41 -17.43
C GLU A 206 8.40 -12.28 -16.21
N ASN A 207 9.22 -11.76 -15.29
CA ASN A 207 9.61 -12.44 -14.06
C ASN A 207 8.40 -12.69 -13.16
N ARG A 208 7.49 -11.72 -13.03
CA ARG A 208 6.27 -11.88 -12.23
C ARG A 208 5.37 -13.00 -12.76
N THR A 209 5.20 -13.05 -14.08
CA THR A 209 4.40 -14.09 -14.75
C THR A 209 5.05 -15.46 -14.59
N LYS A 210 6.37 -15.56 -14.84
CA LYS A 210 7.14 -16.79 -14.63
C LYS A 210 7.05 -17.26 -13.17
N ALA A 211 7.20 -16.35 -12.21
CA ALA A 211 7.13 -16.68 -10.78
C ALA A 211 5.75 -17.25 -10.40
N LYS A 212 4.67 -16.63 -10.87
CA LYS A 212 3.29 -17.09 -10.64
C LYS A 212 3.01 -18.47 -11.27
N ALA A 213 3.60 -18.74 -12.44
CA ALA A 213 3.45 -20.03 -13.11
C ALA A 213 4.24 -21.13 -12.39
N ILE A 214 5.49 -20.86 -12.03
CA ILE A 214 6.38 -21.80 -11.35
C ILE A 214 5.85 -22.13 -9.96
N SER A 215 5.34 -21.15 -9.20
CA SER A 215 4.85 -21.39 -7.82
C SER A 215 3.69 -22.39 -7.74
N LYS A 216 3.00 -22.65 -8.86
CA LYS A 216 1.93 -23.66 -8.98
C LYS A 216 2.45 -25.03 -9.45
N ASN A 217 3.65 -25.11 -10.01
CA ASN A 217 4.24 -26.35 -10.52
C ASN A 217 5.23 -26.96 -9.53
N LYS A 218 4.84 -28.06 -8.87
CA LYS A 218 5.65 -28.73 -7.85
C LYS A 218 7.02 -29.22 -8.36
N LEU A 219 7.09 -29.70 -9.61
CA LEU A 219 8.33 -30.21 -10.20
C LEU A 219 9.32 -29.06 -10.43
N LEU A 220 8.87 -27.96 -11.03
CA LEU A 220 9.73 -26.79 -11.24
C LEU A 220 10.19 -26.17 -9.92
N VAL A 221 9.31 -26.09 -8.91
CA VAL A 221 9.71 -25.61 -7.57
C VAL A 221 10.86 -26.47 -7.00
N ASN A 222 10.79 -27.79 -7.17
CA ASN A 222 11.84 -28.70 -6.71
C ASN A 222 13.18 -28.51 -7.45
N GLU A 223 13.13 -28.31 -8.76
CA GLU A 223 14.33 -28.00 -9.56
C GLU A 223 14.96 -26.68 -9.13
N TYR A 224 14.15 -25.62 -8.95
CA TYR A 224 14.64 -24.34 -8.44
C TYR A 224 15.28 -24.48 -7.05
N ALA A 225 14.66 -25.22 -6.13
CA ALA A 225 15.23 -25.48 -4.81
C ALA A 225 16.59 -26.19 -4.90
N GLY A 226 16.72 -27.17 -5.82
CA GLY A 226 17.98 -27.87 -6.08
C GLY A 226 19.07 -26.94 -6.62
N VAL A 227 18.77 -26.17 -7.66
CA VAL A 227 19.71 -25.22 -8.28
C VAL A 227 20.15 -24.15 -7.29
N LEU A 228 19.21 -23.54 -6.56
CA LEU A 228 19.54 -22.51 -5.57
C LEU A 228 20.39 -23.07 -4.42
N THR A 229 20.14 -24.32 -3.99
CA THR A 229 20.99 -24.99 -2.99
C THR A 229 22.42 -25.15 -3.51
N LEU A 230 22.58 -25.55 -4.77
CA LEU A 230 23.90 -25.67 -5.41
C LEU A 230 24.61 -24.31 -5.48
N LEU A 231 23.89 -23.23 -5.77
CA LEU A 231 24.44 -21.87 -5.79
C LEU A 231 24.88 -21.41 -4.39
N ILE A 232 24.09 -21.65 -3.34
CA ILE A 232 24.47 -21.30 -1.95
C ILE A 232 25.70 -22.09 -1.49
N ASN A 233 25.80 -23.38 -1.86
CA ASN A 233 26.95 -24.19 -1.48
C ASN A 233 28.27 -23.65 -2.07
N ASN A 234 28.21 -23.11 -3.29
CA ASN A 234 29.37 -22.55 -4.01
C ASN A 234 29.32 -21.01 -4.09
N ILE A 235 28.76 -20.35 -3.06
CA ILE A 235 28.46 -18.91 -3.12
C ILE A 235 29.73 -18.04 -3.29
N GLU A 236 30.90 -18.52 -2.86
CA GLU A 236 32.18 -17.82 -3.01
C GLU A 236 32.67 -17.69 -4.46
N ASP A 237 32.14 -18.52 -5.37
CA ASP A 237 32.47 -18.49 -6.80
C ASP A 237 31.41 -17.73 -7.61
N TRP A 238 30.30 -17.37 -6.98
CA TRP A 238 29.21 -16.64 -7.63
C TRP A 238 29.68 -15.25 -8.09
N ASN A 239 29.32 -14.90 -9.33
CA ASN A 239 29.54 -13.59 -9.92
C ASN A 239 28.45 -13.31 -10.98
N TRP A 240 28.36 -12.06 -11.45
CA TRP A 240 27.37 -11.62 -12.43
C TRP A 240 27.56 -12.19 -13.85
N GLY A 241 28.65 -12.90 -14.13
CA GLY A 241 29.03 -13.34 -15.48
C GLY A 241 29.81 -12.28 -16.26
N GLN A 242 30.01 -12.52 -17.55
CA GLN A 242 30.77 -11.63 -18.46
C GLN A 242 29.88 -10.60 -19.17
N ASP A 243 28.58 -10.85 -19.23
CA ASP A 243 27.64 -9.98 -19.94
C ASP A 243 27.26 -8.76 -19.10
N PRO A 244 27.22 -7.55 -19.68
CA PRO A 244 26.76 -6.36 -18.98
C PRO A 244 25.30 -6.48 -18.51
N ILE A 245 25.05 -6.18 -17.25
CA ILE A 245 23.71 -6.16 -16.67
C ILE A 245 22.99 -4.87 -17.04
N GLN A 246 21.74 -5.02 -17.47
CA GLN A 246 20.87 -3.90 -17.82
C GLN A 246 20.17 -3.33 -16.59
N PHE A 247 19.88 -2.04 -16.67
CA PHE A 247 19.11 -1.31 -15.69
C PHE A 247 17.83 -0.78 -16.31
N ARG A 248 16.79 -0.69 -15.49
CA ARG A 248 15.49 -0.17 -15.88
C ARG A 248 15.03 0.89 -14.90
N THR A 249 14.62 2.03 -15.45
CA THR A 249 14.15 3.15 -14.67
C THR A 249 12.64 3.22 -14.69
N ILE A 250 12.03 3.36 -13.51
CA ILE A 250 10.59 3.48 -13.33
C ILE A 250 10.30 4.81 -12.64
N TRP A 251 9.30 5.54 -13.13
CA TRP A 251 8.77 6.70 -12.41
C TRP A 251 7.96 6.25 -11.19
N THR A 252 8.47 6.53 -9.98
CA THR A 252 7.80 6.24 -8.71
C THR A 252 7.02 7.44 -8.17
N ARG A 253 6.07 7.93 -8.98
CA ARG A 253 5.16 9.07 -8.72
C ARG A 253 5.79 10.46 -8.56
N ASN A 254 6.88 10.58 -7.80
CA ASN A 254 7.58 11.84 -7.54
C ASN A 254 9.01 11.89 -8.08
N LYS A 255 9.64 10.74 -8.32
CA LYS A 255 10.98 10.65 -8.92
C LYS A 255 11.18 9.35 -9.68
N TYR A 256 12.12 9.37 -10.62
CA TYR A 256 12.62 8.17 -11.29
C TYR A 256 13.51 7.37 -10.34
N ARG A 257 13.34 6.05 -10.36
CA ARG A 257 14.20 5.08 -9.65
C ARG A 257 14.68 4.02 -10.60
N THR A 258 15.97 3.78 -10.58
CA THR A 258 16.64 2.78 -11.41
C THR A 258 16.78 1.45 -10.67
N PHE A 259 16.37 0.37 -11.31
CA PHE A 259 16.40 -1.00 -10.80
C PHE A 259 17.29 -1.88 -11.67
N VAL A 260 17.89 -2.91 -11.07
CA VAL A 260 18.65 -3.93 -11.80
C VAL A 260 17.67 -4.90 -12.45
N ASP A 261 17.81 -5.13 -13.75
CA ASP A 261 17.01 -6.13 -14.47
C ASP A 261 17.80 -7.44 -14.54
N CYS A 262 17.51 -8.35 -13.59
CA CYS A 262 18.05 -9.71 -13.58
C CYS A 262 16.96 -10.76 -13.85
N ASP A 263 17.40 -11.98 -14.15
CA ASP A 263 16.49 -13.11 -14.34
C ASP A 263 15.83 -13.55 -13.02
N LEU A 264 14.78 -14.37 -13.13
CA LEU A 264 14.01 -14.82 -11.97
C LEU A 264 14.84 -15.66 -10.98
N LEU A 265 15.75 -16.50 -11.46
CA LEU A 265 16.56 -17.37 -10.59
C LEU A 265 17.53 -16.51 -9.74
N THR A 266 18.18 -15.53 -10.37
CA THR A 266 19.06 -14.57 -9.68
C THR A 266 18.28 -13.71 -8.68
N SER A 267 17.11 -13.18 -9.07
CA SER A 267 16.23 -12.45 -8.15
C SER A 267 15.85 -13.29 -6.93
N LEU A 268 15.51 -14.56 -7.15
CA LEU A 268 15.10 -15.49 -6.10
C LEU A 268 16.25 -15.86 -5.17
N LEU A 269 17.46 -16.03 -5.69
CA LEU A 269 18.66 -16.25 -4.89
C LEU A 269 18.88 -15.10 -3.91
N PHE A 270 18.85 -13.84 -4.39
CA PHE A 270 19.06 -12.67 -3.53
C PHE A 270 17.94 -12.45 -2.52
N ASP A 271 16.70 -12.79 -2.87
CA ASP A 271 15.56 -12.68 -1.96
C ASP A 271 15.69 -13.71 -0.81
N ILE A 272 16.06 -14.95 -1.11
CA ILE A 272 16.29 -16.00 -0.10
C ILE A 272 17.49 -15.66 0.79
N ILE A 273 18.63 -15.27 0.19
CA ILE A 273 19.82 -14.89 0.96
C ILE A 273 19.51 -13.70 1.86
N GLY A 274 18.84 -12.66 1.34
CA GLY A 274 18.42 -11.50 2.12
C GLY A 274 17.51 -11.87 3.29
N SER A 275 16.53 -12.76 3.07
CA SER A 275 15.62 -13.24 4.12
C SER A 275 16.38 -13.96 5.22
N ARG A 276 17.27 -14.89 4.85
CA ARG A 276 18.06 -15.67 5.80
C ARG A 276 19.03 -14.80 6.59
N ILE A 277 19.73 -13.86 5.94
CA ILE A 277 20.60 -12.92 6.65
C ILE A 277 19.77 -12.06 7.61
N GLY A 278 18.63 -11.56 7.14
CA GLY A 278 17.69 -10.78 7.95
C GLY A 278 17.25 -11.50 9.23
N GLN A 279 16.91 -12.78 9.13
CA GLN A 279 16.53 -13.62 10.27
C GLN A 279 17.66 -13.85 11.27
N ILE A 280 18.92 -13.76 10.84
CA ILE A 280 20.08 -13.86 11.73
C ILE A 280 20.33 -12.51 12.40
N ILE A 281 20.44 -11.42 11.62
CA ILE A 281 20.92 -10.15 12.15
C ILE A 281 19.85 -9.36 12.91
N LYS A 282 18.59 -9.37 12.47
CA LYS A 282 17.54 -8.52 13.06
C LYS A 282 17.31 -8.84 14.54
N PRO A 283 17.19 -10.11 14.97
CA PRO A 283 17.07 -10.43 16.39
C PRO A 283 18.32 -10.06 17.19
N LEU A 284 19.53 -10.28 16.65
CA LEU A 284 20.78 -9.98 17.34
C LEU A 284 20.97 -8.48 17.59
N PHE A 285 20.63 -7.65 16.60
CA PHE A 285 20.66 -6.20 16.75
C PHE A 285 19.51 -5.68 17.64
N ALA A 286 18.34 -6.34 17.64
CA ALA A 286 17.27 -6.02 18.57
C ALA A 286 17.71 -6.28 20.02
N ASP A 287 18.32 -7.43 20.30
CA ASP A 287 18.88 -7.74 21.62
C ASP A 287 19.98 -6.74 22.03
N LEU A 288 20.92 -6.45 21.13
CA LEU A 288 21.99 -5.45 21.35
C LEU A 288 21.41 -4.08 21.72
N THR A 289 20.47 -3.57 20.92
CA THR A 289 19.89 -2.25 21.14
C THR A 289 19.03 -2.21 22.40
N ASN A 290 18.31 -3.30 22.73
CA ASN A 290 17.57 -3.41 23.98
C ASN A 290 18.47 -3.33 25.21
N ASP A 291 19.65 -3.98 25.15
CA ASP A 291 20.65 -3.92 26.21
C ASP A 291 21.22 -2.50 26.33
N ILE A 292 21.63 -1.88 25.22
CA ILE A 292 22.19 -0.52 25.17
C ILE A 292 21.18 0.53 25.66
N TYR A 293 19.90 0.37 25.29
CA TYR A 293 18.83 1.28 25.67
C TYR A 293 18.32 1.08 27.10
N GLY A 294 18.84 0.10 27.84
CA GLY A 294 18.46 -0.18 29.22
C GLY A 294 17.06 -0.75 29.40
N PHE A 295 16.54 -1.51 28.42
CA PHE A 295 15.16 -2.01 28.46
C PHE A 295 14.90 -2.97 29.62
N SER A 296 15.88 -3.80 29.99
CA SER A 296 15.74 -4.77 31.09
C SER A 296 15.45 -4.13 32.45
N GLU A 297 15.66 -2.81 32.58
CA GLU A 297 15.39 -2.02 33.78
C GLU A 297 13.99 -1.37 33.78
N MET A 298 13.23 -1.46 32.69
CA MET A 298 11.90 -0.83 32.59
C MET A 298 10.82 -1.64 33.30
N GLU A 299 9.94 -0.94 34.02
CA GLU A 299 8.77 -1.56 34.63
C GLU A 299 7.76 -2.02 33.56
N SER A 300 7.21 -3.22 33.74
CA SER A 300 6.17 -3.74 32.85
C SER A 300 4.91 -2.87 32.91
N ASN A 301 4.36 -2.50 31.76
CA ASN A 301 3.19 -1.62 31.62
C ASN A 301 3.44 -0.15 32.02
N SER A 302 4.67 0.35 31.87
CA SER A 302 4.92 1.80 31.90
C SER A 302 4.64 2.47 30.56
N ILE A 303 4.46 3.80 30.53
CA ILE A 303 4.40 4.57 29.28
C ILE A 303 5.68 4.36 28.47
N GLU A 304 6.84 4.29 29.11
CA GLU A 304 8.13 4.01 28.47
C GLU A 304 8.19 2.60 27.88
N SER A 305 7.63 1.60 28.57
CA SER A 305 7.56 0.22 28.07
C SER A 305 6.64 0.11 26.86
N ILE A 306 5.47 0.77 26.88
CA ILE A 306 4.57 0.86 25.72
C ILE A 306 5.28 1.57 24.56
N ASN A 307 5.92 2.70 24.84
CA ASN A 307 6.63 3.48 23.84
C ASN A 307 7.75 2.65 23.20
N HIS A 308 8.53 1.93 24.01
CA HIS A 308 9.55 1.02 23.52
C HIS A 308 8.98 -0.10 22.64
N ASN A 309 7.89 -0.75 23.06
CA ASN A 309 7.26 -1.80 22.25
C ASN A 309 6.82 -1.27 20.88
N ASN A 310 6.18 -0.10 20.83
CA ASN A 310 5.79 0.51 19.54
C ASN A 310 7.01 0.92 18.70
N LEU A 311 8.08 1.42 19.33
CA LEU A 311 9.33 1.73 18.62
C LEU A 311 9.96 0.46 18.04
N SER A 312 9.90 -0.66 18.77
CA SER A 312 10.45 -1.95 18.33
C SER A 312 9.76 -2.51 17.09
N GLU A 313 8.50 -2.13 16.83
CA GLU A 313 7.80 -2.48 15.58
C GLU A 313 8.36 -1.75 14.36
N LEU A 314 9.07 -0.63 14.57
CA LEU A 314 9.78 0.13 13.52
C LEU A 314 11.24 -0.33 13.35
N PHE A 315 11.73 -1.22 14.21
CA PHE A 315 13.12 -1.66 14.22
C PHE A 315 13.45 -2.53 13.00
N MET A 316 14.40 -2.09 12.17
CA MET A 316 14.80 -2.74 10.92
C MET A 316 13.61 -3.22 10.07
N VAL A 317 12.59 -2.36 9.95
CA VAL A 317 11.26 -2.72 9.42
C VAL A 317 11.29 -3.21 7.97
N GLN A 318 12.33 -2.86 7.18
CA GLN A 318 12.48 -3.38 5.83
C GLN A 318 12.84 -4.88 5.75
N ILE A 319 13.32 -5.46 6.86
CA ILE A 319 13.65 -6.87 6.96
C ILE A 319 12.42 -7.62 7.48
N PRO A 320 11.88 -8.59 6.72
CA PRO A 320 10.69 -9.32 7.10
C PRO A 320 10.97 -10.26 8.27
N ASP A 321 9.95 -10.47 9.11
CA ASP A 321 10.06 -11.36 10.28
C ASP A 321 9.96 -12.86 9.91
N PHE A 322 9.57 -13.20 8.68
CA PHE A 322 9.38 -14.58 8.21
C PHE A 322 9.67 -14.75 6.71
N ASP A 323 9.99 -16.00 6.31
CA ASP A 323 10.34 -16.37 4.93
C ASP A 323 9.28 -15.99 3.89
N GLY A 324 9.71 -15.22 2.87
CA GLY A 324 8.88 -14.77 1.76
C GLY A 324 7.77 -13.77 2.13
N GLY A 325 7.77 -13.24 3.35
CA GLY A 325 7.03 -12.02 3.65
C GLY A 325 7.71 -10.86 2.93
N ILE A 326 7.05 -10.23 1.96
CA ILE A 326 7.42 -8.86 1.60
C ILE A 326 6.56 -7.97 2.48
N ASP A 327 7.18 -7.30 3.46
CA ASP A 327 6.64 -6.01 3.86
C ASP A 327 7.10 -5.03 2.76
N GLU A 328 6.19 -4.77 1.81
CA GLU A 328 6.50 -3.83 0.74
C GLU A 328 6.63 -2.45 1.39
N TYR A 329 7.86 -1.93 1.49
CA TYR A 329 8.17 -0.52 1.77
C TYR A 329 7.66 0.38 0.63
N SER A 330 6.39 0.27 0.33
CA SER A 330 5.74 0.99 -0.73
C SER A 330 4.39 1.43 -0.20
N ARG A 331 4.09 2.70 -0.43
CA ARG A 331 2.73 3.21 -0.31
C ARG A 331 1.85 2.69 -1.46
N ASP A 332 2.24 1.58 -2.10
CA ASP A 332 1.53 0.87 -3.17
C ASP A 332 0.77 -0.37 -2.65
N GLY A 333 0.96 -0.74 -1.38
CA GLY A 333 0.22 -1.84 -0.74
C GLY A 333 -1.29 -1.59 -0.67
N ASP A 334 -2.02 -2.48 0.01
CA ASP A 334 -3.46 -2.32 0.23
C ASP A 334 -3.79 -0.95 0.86
N ILE A 335 -4.86 -0.32 0.39
CA ILE A 335 -5.31 0.99 0.88
C ILE A 335 -5.95 0.84 2.26
N GLU A 336 -6.52 -0.32 2.59
CA GLU A 336 -7.32 -0.54 3.81
C GLU A 336 -6.51 -0.95 5.05
N SER A 337 -5.17 -0.95 4.96
CA SER A 337 -4.30 -1.21 6.11
C SER A 337 -3.24 -0.13 6.30
N PRO A 338 -2.87 0.19 7.56
CA PRO A 338 -1.76 1.08 7.84
C PRO A 338 -0.45 0.47 7.34
N ASP A 339 0.45 1.32 6.82
CA ASP A 339 1.81 0.93 6.46
C ASP A 339 2.82 1.37 7.54
N SER A 340 4.06 0.88 7.48
CA SER A 340 5.10 1.20 8.46
C SER A 340 5.36 2.71 8.59
N PHE A 341 5.15 3.49 7.52
CA PHE A 341 5.29 4.95 7.60
C PHE A 341 4.19 5.58 8.47
N GLN A 342 2.97 5.05 8.41
CA GLN A 342 1.88 5.49 9.27
C GLN A 342 2.12 5.08 10.72
N ASN A 343 2.71 3.90 10.97
CA ASN A 343 3.15 3.52 12.33
C ASN A 343 4.21 4.48 12.88
N LEU A 344 5.16 4.93 12.04
CA LEU A 344 6.13 5.96 12.40
C LEU A 344 5.44 7.29 12.75
N LEU A 345 4.48 7.74 11.93
CA LEU A 345 3.71 8.95 12.21
C LEU A 345 2.93 8.83 13.51
N GLN A 346 2.30 7.68 13.76
CA GLN A 346 1.56 7.38 14.98
C GLN A 346 2.48 7.47 16.20
N TYR A 347 3.65 6.84 16.13
CA TYR A 347 4.67 6.92 17.17
C TYR A 347 5.06 8.37 17.50
N ILE A 348 5.39 9.16 16.48
CA ILE A 348 5.79 10.57 16.66
C ILE A 348 4.65 11.38 17.29
N SER A 349 3.43 11.23 16.77
CA SER A 349 2.26 11.98 17.21
C SER A 349 1.89 11.65 18.66
N ALA A 350 1.94 10.37 19.04
CA ALA A 350 1.73 9.91 20.40
C ALA A 350 2.76 10.50 21.35
N ASN A 351 4.05 10.49 20.97
CA ASN A 351 5.13 11.04 21.79
C ASN A 351 5.06 12.57 21.94
N VAL A 352 4.71 13.30 20.89
CA VAL A 352 4.49 14.76 20.99
C VAL A 352 3.31 15.05 21.90
N SER A 353 2.17 14.39 21.68
CA SER A 353 0.94 14.66 22.44
C SER A 353 1.07 14.29 23.92
N ILE A 354 1.73 13.18 24.25
CA ILE A 354 1.94 12.81 25.66
C ILE A 354 2.88 13.79 26.37
N ASN A 355 3.96 14.24 25.71
CA ASN A 355 4.85 15.24 26.29
C ASN A 355 4.13 16.58 26.50
N GLN A 356 3.26 17.01 25.58
CA GLN A 356 2.46 18.23 25.76
C GLN A 356 1.50 18.12 26.95
N LYS A 357 0.92 16.93 27.20
CA LYS A 357 0.00 16.70 28.32
C LYS A 357 0.73 16.59 29.66
N VAL A 358 1.85 15.85 29.70
CA VAL A 358 2.60 15.59 30.92
C VAL A 358 3.50 16.77 31.32
N ARG A 359 4.05 17.49 30.33
CA ARG A 359 5.00 18.59 30.51
C ARG A 359 4.59 19.80 29.68
N PRO A 360 3.46 20.45 29.99
CA PRO A 360 2.92 21.55 29.16
C PRO A 360 3.81 22.79 29.12
N GLN A 361 4.71 22.96 30.08
CA GLN A 361 5.64 24.10 30.15
C GLN A 361 6.98 23.81 29.47
N ASP A 362 7.30 22.54 29.20
CA ASP A 362 8.58 22.17 28.62
C ASP A 362 8.49 22.25 27.09
N PRO A 363 9.52 22.80 26.43
CA PRO A 363 9.60 22.75 24.97
C PRO A 363 9.74 21.29 24.51
N ILE A 364 9.16 20.99 23.34
CA ILE A 364 9.34 19.71 22.65
C ILE A 364 10.18 19.98 21.41
N TYR A 365 11.35 19.36 21.37
CA TYR A 365 12.24 19.39 20.21
C TYR A 365 11.92 18.18 19.34
N LEU A 366 11.35 18.45 18.16
CA LEU A 366 11.09 17.46 17.12
C LEU A 366 11.94 17.77 15.89
N LEU A 367 12.84 16.85 15.56
CA LEU A 367 13.72 16.95 14.40
C LEU A 367 13.44 15.80 13.44
N ARG A 368 13.55 16.09 12.14
CA ARG A 368 13.57 15.09 11.07
C ARG A 368 14.95 15.05 10.42
N SER A 369 15.36 13.85 10.04
CA SER A 369 16.49 13.57 9.16
C SER A 369 16.05 12.75 7.94
N ASP A 370 16.68 12.98 6.79
CA ASP A 370 16.50 12.27 5.51
C ASP A 370 17.86 12.27 4.78
N PHE A 371 18.28 11.12 4.26
CA PHE A 371 19.50 11.02 3.46
C PHE A 371 19.19 11.19 1.96
N ALA A 372 20.01 11.98 1.27
CA ALA A 372 19.85 12.20 -0.16
C ALA A 372 20.26 10.96 -0.95
N ASN A 373 19.33 10.38 -1.70
CA ASN A 373 19.57 9.19 -2.53
C ASN A 373 20.26 8.04 -1.77
N PHE A 374 19.77 7.75 -0.56
CA PHE A 374 20.40 6.84 0.40
C PHE A 374 20.98 5.54 -0.21
N TYR A 375 20.14 4.73 -0.85
CA TYR A 375 20.61 3.45 -1.45
C TYR A 375 21.75 3.64 -2.48
N PRO A 376 21.59 4.52 -3.49
CA PRO A 376 22.67 4.91 -4.40
C PRO A 376 23.94 5.48 -3.75
N SER A 377 23.86 6.10 -2.57
CA SER A 377 25.00 6.75 -1.93
C SER A 377 25.78 5.83 -0.98
N ILE A 378 25.33 4.61 -0.73
CA ILE A 378 26.02 3.68 0.18
C ILE A 378 27.32 3.20 -0.47
N ASN A 379 28.44 3.46 0.19
CA ASN A 379 29.75 2.99 -0.24
C ASN A 379 29.91 1.47 -0.03
N HIS A 380 30.51 0.78 -0.99
CA HIS A 380 30.68 -0.68 -0.95
C HIS A 380 31.63 -1.12 0.19
N ASP A 381 32.75 -0.42 0.38
CA ASP A 381 33.74 -0.74 1.41
C ASP A 381 33.13 -0.62 2.81
N LEU A 382 32.20 0.32 3.03
CA LEU A 382 31.45 0.43 4.28
C LEU A 382 30.64 -0.83 4.58
N ILE A 383 29.92 -1.35 3.58
CA ILE A 383 29.11 -2.57 3.75
C ILE A 383 30.01 -3.76 4.08
N ILE A 384 31.10 -3.93 3.34
CA ILE A 384 32.04 -5.03 3.58
C ILE A 384 32.68 -4.92 4.96
N PHE A 385 33.14 -3.72 5.34
CA PHE A 385 33.68 -3.44 6.67
C PHE A 385 32.70 -3.83 7.79
N LEU A 386 31.44 -3.40 7.69
CA LEU A 386 30.42 -3.72 8.70
C LEU A 386 30.16 -5.23 8.75
N CYS A 387 30.02 -5.89 7.61
CA CYS A 387 29.82 -7.34 7.54
C CYS A 387 31.00 -8.12 8.17
N GLU A 388 32.23 -7.70 7.93
CA GLU A 388 33.42 -8.31 8.54
C GLU A 388 33.45 -8.10 10.06
N LYS A 389 33.19 -6.87 10.53
CA LYS A 389 33.20 -6.53 11.96
C LYS A 389 32.15 -7.30 12.76
N ILE A 390 30.95 -7.49 12.21
CA ILE A 390 29.90 -8.28 12.86
C ILE A 390 30.09 -9.80 12.72
N GLY A 391 31.07 -10.27 11.94
CA GLY A 391 31.49 -11.67 11.97
C GLY A 391 31.15 -12.53 10.76
N PHE A 392 30.71 -11.95 9.63
CA PHE A 392 30.54 -12.73 8.40
C PHE A 392 31.89 -13.28 7.92
N PRO A 393 31.98 -14.57 7.54
CA PRO A 393 33.22 -15.18 7.09
C PRO A 393 33.56 -14.74 5.66
N LYS A 394 34.84 -14.86 5.29
CA LYS A 394 35.39 -14.44 3.99
C LYS A 394 34.61 -14.97 2.78
N LYS A 395 34.09 -16.19 2.87
CA LYS A 395 33.24 -16.82 1.85
C LYS A 395 32.05 -15.92 1.47
N TRP A 396 31.37 -15.37 2.48
CA TRP A 396 30.18 -14.54 2.32
C TRP A 396 30.53 -13.09 1.99
N THR A 397 31.59 -12.53 2.57
CA THR A 397 32.01 -11.15 2.24
C THR A 397 32.50 -11.05 0.79
N LYS A 398 33.19 -12.07 0.26
CA LYS A 398 33.53 -12.18 -1.17
C LYS A 398 32.28 -12.18 -2.06
N PHE A 399 31.23 -12.91 -1.67
CA PHE A 399 29.96 -12.87 -2.39
C PHE A 399 29.31 -11.48 -2.33
N PHE A 400 29.31 -10.82 -1.16
CA PHE A 400 28.75 -9.46 -1.02
C PHE A 400 29.49 -8.45 -1.90
N GLU A 401 30.83 -8.53 -1.98
CA GLU A 401 31.61 -7.74 -2.91
C GLU A 401 31.20 -7.97 -4.37
N ASN A 402 31.08 -9.23 -4.79
CA ASN A 402 30.68 -9.58 -6.15
C ASN A 402 29.25 -9.10 -6.46
N PHE A 403 28.33 -9.21 -5.51
CA PHE A 403 26.96 -8.72 -5.63
C PHE A 403 26.93 -7.20 -5.87
N LEU A 404 27.72 -6.43 -5.12
CA LEU A 404 27.77 -4.96 -5.25
C LEU A 404 28.47 -4.49 -6.53
N LYS A 405 29.46 -5.24 -7.03
CA LYS A 405 30.23 -4.94 -8.25
C LYS A 405 29.49 -5.41 -9.52
N ILE A 406 28.39 -4.74 -9.84
CA ILE A 406 27.55 -5.08 -11.01
C ILE A 406 28.24 -4.62 -12.30
N PRO A 407 28.56 -5.53 -13.25
CA PRO A 407 29.08 -5.15 -14.56
C PRO A 407 27.97 -4.52 -15.40
N THR A 408 28.26 -3.43 -16.08
CA THR A 408 27.27 -2.71 -16.90
C THR A 408 27.95 -1.94 -18.04
N LEU A 409 27.17 -1.19 -18.80
CA LEU A 409 27.66 -0.29 -19.84
C LEU A 409 27.50 1.17 -19.39
N HIS A 410 28.50 1.97 -19.68
CA HIS A 410 28.43 3.42 -19.66
C HIS A 410 27.43 3.97 -20.67
N SER A 411 27.05 5.24 -20.53
CA SER A 411 26.25 5.94 -21.55
C SER A 411 26.89 5.95 -22.95
N ASP A 412 28.22 5.93 -23.03
CA ASP A 412 29.00 5.82 -24.27
C ASP A 412 29.16 4.38 -24.78
N LYS A 413 28.44 3.42 -24.17
CA LYS A 413 28.48 1.97 -24.45
C LYS A 413 29.82 1.30 -24.14
N THR A 414 30.71 1.94 -23.39
CA THR A 414 31.93 1.28 -22.92
C THR A 414 31.65 0.42 -21.67
N PRO A 415 32.35 -0.71 -21.47
CA PRO A 415 32.19 -1.53 -20.28
C PRO A 415 32.56 -0.78 -18.99
N GLY A 416 31.75 -0.96 -17.95
CA GLY A 416 31.96 -0.39 -16.63
C GLY A 416 31.51 -1.34 -15.53
N VAL A 417 31.82 -0.99 -14.28
CA VAL A 417 31.38 -1.73 -13.08
C VAL A 417 30.88 -0.72 -12.07
N ILE A 418 29.73 -0.98 -11.45
CA ILE A 418 29.19 -0.15 -10.37
C ILE A 418 30.19 -0.14 -9.19
N LYS A 419 30.53 1.06 -8.70
CA LYS A 419 31.51 1.29 -7.62
C LYS A 419 30.92 1.93 -6.37
N GLU A 420 29.71 2.46 -6.46
CA GLU A 420 28.99 3.06 -5.34
C GLU A 420 27.49 2.70 -5.46
N GLY A 421 26.84 2.57 -4.32
CA GLY A 421 25.41 2.30 -4.22
C GLY A 421 25.06 0.83 -4.12
N VAL A 422 23.94 0.57 -3.44
CA VAL A 422 23.36 -0.77 -3.31
C VAL A 422 22.13 -0.86 -4.23
N PRO A 423 22.02 -1.92 -5.06
CA PRO A 423 20.94 -2.03 -6.04
C PRO A 423 19.56 -2.10 -5.38
N LEU A 424 18.60 -1.31 -5.86
CA LEU A 424 17.22 -1.34 -5.36
C LEU A 424 16.53 -2.69 -5.68
N ASN A 425 15.48 -3.01 -4.92
CA ASN A 425 14.55 -4.14 -5.14
C ASN A 425 15.01 -5.54 -4.74
N PHE A 426 16.19 -5.70 -4.13
CA PHE A 426 16.60 -6.98 -3.53
C PHE A 426 16.51 -6.93 -2.00
N LEU A 427 16.11 -8.04 -1.37
CA LEU A 427 16.03 -8.11 0.09
C LEU A 427 17.42 -8.04 0.74
N ILE A 428 18.46 -8.60 0.10
CA ILE A 428 19.85 -8.42 0.56
C ILE A 428 20.27 -6.94 0.57
N SER A 429 19.78 -6.14 -0.37
CA SER A 429 20.04 -4.69 -0.39
C SER A 429 19.38 -3.96 0.78
N LYS A 430 18.16 -4.36 1.15
CA LYS A 430 17.47 -3.83 2.33
C LYS A 430 18.22 -4.17 3.61
N VAL A 431 18.77 -5.38 3.70
CA VAL A 431 19.63 -5.81 4.81
C VAL A 431 20.85 -4.89 4.94
N PHE A 432 21.57 -4.62 3.84
CA PHE A 432 22.73 -3.72 3.87
C PHE A 432 22.35 -2.28 4.25
N ALA A 433 21.24 -1.78 3.71
CA ALA A 433 20.71 -0.47 4.04
C ALA A 433 20.37 -0.35 5.54
N GLU A 434 19.66 -1.33 6.11
CA GLU A 434 19.31 -1.37 7.53
C GLU A 434 20.54 -1.58 8.43
N LEU A 435 21.57 -2.28 7.96
CA LEU A 435 22.82 -2.42 8.68
C LEU A 435 23.52 -1.06 8.84
N VAL A 436 23.60 -0.25 7.78
CA VAL A 436 24.14 1.12 7.90
C VAL A 436 23.31 1.96 8.87
N LEU A 437 21.98 1.86 8.77
CA LEU A 437 21.07 2.67 9.58
C LEU A 437 21.03 2.25 11.06
N VAL A 438 21.25 0.98 11.41
CA VAL A 438 21.33 0.61 12.85
C VAL A 438 22.60 1.16 13.49
N PHE A 439 23.71 1.28 12.76
CA PHE A 439 24.91 1.97 13.26
C PHE A 439 24.69 3.49 13.35
N PHE A 440 23.89 4.08 12.47
CA PHE A 440 23.41 5.45 12.63
C PHE A 440 22.58 5.62 13.93
N ASP A 441 21.64 4.72 14.19
CA ASP A 441 20.82 4.72 15.40
C ASP A 441 21.69 4.64 16.67
N LEU A 442 22.65 3.71 16.69
CA LEU A 442 23.59 3.54 17.79
C LEU A 442 24.47 4.77 18.00
N PHE A 443 25.02 5.33 16.92
CA PHE A 443 25.88 6.51 17.02
C PHE A 443 25.13 7.70 17.61
N VAL A 444 23.94 8.02 17.10
CA VAL A 444 23.19 9.15 17.62
C VAL A 444 22.78 8.90 19.07
N PHE A 445 22.37 7.68 19.42
CA PHE A 445 22.00 7.36 20.79
C PHE A 445 23.18 7.52 21.76
N THR A 446 24.39 7.07 21.42
CA THR A 446 25.55 7.17 22.32
C THR A 446 25.99 8.61 22.59
N GLN A 447 25.75 9.52 21.64
CA GLN A 447 26.10 10.94 21.79
C GLN A 447 24.98 11.79 22.41
N SER A 448 23.71 11.40 22.23
CA SER A 448 22.56 12.25 22.59
C SER A 448 21.60 11.65 23.61
N SER A 449 21.66 10.34 23.87
CA SER A 449 20.63 9.57 24.61
C SER A 449 19.24 9.59 23.98
N VAL A 450 19.08 10.09 22.75
CA VAL A 450 17.81 10.11 22.02
C VAL A 450 17.68 8.86 21.15
N ARG A 451 16.54 8.18 21.26
CA ARG A 451 16.21 7.05 20.39
C ARG A 451 15.61 7.56 19.08
N ILE A 452 16.05 6.98 17.96
CA ILE A 452 15.53 7.30 16.64
C ILE A 452 14.30 6.46 16.35
N ALA A 453 13.21 7.12 15.94
CA ALA A 453 12.09 6.45 15.29
C ALA A 453 12.23 6.64 13.78
N ARG A 454 12.35 5.54 13.02
CA ARG A 454 12.58 5.63 11.58
C ARG A 454 11.92 4.53 10.78
N VAL A 455 11.71 4.83 9.50
CA VAL A 455 11.45 3.82 8.47
C VAL A 455 12.44 4.12 7.36
N VAL A 456 13.44 3.25 7.19
CA VAL A 456 14.60 3.53 6.32
C VAL A 456 15.32 4.79 6.80
N ASP A 457 15.59 5.73 5.89
CA ASP A 457 16.29 6.98 6.09
C ASP A 457 15.37 8.11 6.58
N ASP A 458 14.04 7.91 6.58
CA ASP A 458 13.08 8.83 7.19
C ASP A 458 13.10 8.64 8.72
N ALA A 459 13.95 9.41 9.40
CA ALA A 459 14.22 9.31 10.82
C ALA A 459 13.78 10.55 11.60
N PHE A 460 13.20 10.34 12.78
CA PHE A 460 12.68 11.37 13.67
C PHE A 460 13.19 11.21 15.10
N PHE A 461 13.40 12.36 15.75
CA PHE A 461 13.90 12.50 17.11
C PHE A 461 12.90 13.33 17.91
N VAL A 462 12.49 12.82 19.07
CA VAL A 462 11.60 13.54 20.00
C VAL A 462 12.30 13.62 21.35
N THR A 463 12.56 14.82 21.84
CA THR A 463 13.06 15.04 23.21
C THR A 463 12.50 16.34 23.80
N THR A 464 12.51 16.46 25.12
CA THR A 464 12.18 17.69 25.85
C THR A 464 13.43 18.44 26.32
N LYS A 465 14.64 17.96 26.00
CA LYS A 465 15.90 18.60 26.37
C LYS A 465 16.63 19.16 25.16
N GLU A 466 17.06 20.41 25.27
CA GLU A 466 17.75 21.12 24.19
C GLU A 466 19.10 20.46 23.83
N ASP A 467 19.93 20.16 24.84
CA ASP A 467 21.24 19.53 24.65
C ASP A 467 21.14 18.18 23.94
N GLU A 468 20.13 17.36 24.28
CA GLU A 468 19.88 16.08 23.62
C GLU A 468 19.53 16.27 22.13
N ALA A 469 18.72 17.29 21.81
CA ALA A 469 18.35 17.60 20.42
C ALA A 469 19.54 18.12 19.61
N LEU A 470 20.36 19.01 20.20
CA LEU A 470 21.57 19.55 19.56
C LEU A 470 22.59 18.44 19.32
N ASN A 471 22.89 17.62 20.33
CA ASN A 471 23.81 16.50 20.19
C ASN A 471 23.33 15.49 19.13
N ALA A 472 22.03 15.21 19.07
CA ALA A 472 21.47 14.34 18.05
C ALA A 472 21.68 14.90 16.63
N TRP A 473 21.44 16.20 16.45
CA TRP A 473 21.66 16.88 15.17
C TRP A 473 23.13 16.90 14.75
N GLU A 474 24.03 17.25 15.66
CA GLU A 474 25.48 17.26 15.41
C GLU A 474 26.02 15.88 15.08
N SER A 475 25.51 14.84 15.76
CA SER A 475 25.87 13.44 15.49
C SER A 475 25.43 13.02 14.10
N MET A 476 24.23 13.41 13.68
CA MET A 476 23.76 13.14 12.32
C MET A 476 24.65 13.82 11.26
N VAL A 477 25.01 15.09 11.47
CA VAL A 477 25.92 15.81 10.56
C VAL A 477 27.30 15.13 10.50
N THR A 478 27.80 14.68 11.64
CA THR A 478 29.09 13.97 11.74
C THR A 478 29.03 12.63 11.01
N PHE A 479 27.99 11.83 11.25
CA PHE A 479 27.77 10.56 10.57
C PHE A 479 27.69 10.72 9.05
N SER A 480 26.95 11.72 8.59
CA SER A 480 26.84 12.08 7.16
C SER A 480 28.21 12.38 6.54
N LYS A 481 29.02 13.19 7.23
CA LYS A 481 30.33 13.63 6.75
C LYS A 481 31.35 12.49 6.72
N ASP A 482 31.41 11.68 7.77
CA ASP A 482 32.46 10.65 7.93
C ASP A 482 32.18 9.41 7.06
N LEU A 483 30.91 9.04 6.88
CA LEU A 483 30.53 7.92 6.01
C LEU A 483 30.17 8.34 4.58
N ASN A 484 30.21 9.65 4.29
CA ASN A 484 29.93 10.24 2.98
C ASN A 484 28.52 9.95 2.44
N ILE A 485 27.54 10.00 3.34
CA ILE A 485 26.11 9.84 3.03
C ILE A 485 25.45 11.21 3.21
N GLU A 486 25.13 11.88 2.11
CA GLU A 486 24.66 13.27 2.13
C GLU A 486 23.29 13.43 2.80
N LEU A 487 23.11 14.49 3.60
CA LEU A 487 21.81 14.87 4.15
C LEU A 487 20.97 15.65 3.15
N ASN A 488 19.69 15.31 3.08
CA ASN A 488 18.73 16.06 2.29
C ASN A 488 18.21 17.28 3.07
N MET A 489 18.98 18.36 3.05
CA MET A 489 18.68 19.58 3.81
C MET A 489 17.31 20.21 3.50
N ARG A 490 16.67 19.87 2.36
CA ARG A 490 15.30 20.32 2.04
C ARG A 490 14.22 19.61 2.86
N LYS A 491 14.54 18.44 3.41
CA LYS A 491 13.64 17.60 4.20
C LYS A 491 14.05 17.46 5.66
N CYS A 492 15.32 17.70 5.98
CA CYS A 492 15.80 17.73 7.36
C CYS A 492 15.36 18.98 8.11
N GLY A 493 15.32 18.90 9.44
CA GLY A 493 15.11 20.03 10.34
C GLY A 493 13.64 20.33 10.67
N ASN A 494 13.35 21.61 10.88
CA ASN A 494 12.09 22.15 11.42
C ASN A 494 11.50 23.19 10.43
N PRO A 495 10.18 23.15 10.09
CA PRO A 495 9.16 22.22 10.57
C PRO A 495 9.36 20.80 10.05
N PRO A 496 9.25 19.79 10.93
CA PRO A 496 9.35 18.40 10.53
C PRO A 496 8.12 18.06 9.67
N ARG A 497 8.41 17.52 8.48
CA ARG A 497 7.39 17.11 7.51
C ARG A 497 7.30 15.60 7.48
N TRP A 498 6.10 15.06 7.32
CA TRP A 498 5.90 13.64 7.02
C TRP A 498 5.04 13.56 5.76
N ALA A 499 5.62 13.10 4.66
CA ALA A 499 4.94 13.03 3.37
C ALA A 499 4.23 14.34 2.95
N LEU A 500 2.89 14.38 2.99
CA LEU A 500 2.06 15.55 2.66
C LEU A 500 1.57 16.31 3.89
N LEU A 501 2.13 16.01 5.06
CA LEU A 501 1.85 16.66 6.33
C LEU A 501 3.07 17.42 6.84
N GLU A 502 2.81 18.49 7.58
CA GLU A 502 3.80 19.33 8.25
C GLU A 502 3.35 19.59 9.68
N MET A 503 4.24 19.37 10.65
CA MET A 503 3.97 19.66 12.05
C MET A 503 3.83 21.16 12.26
N LYS A 504 2.77 21.58 12.96
CA LYS A 504 2.54 22.97 13.33
C LYS A 504 3.03 23.25 14.75
N PRO A 505 3.30 24.52 15.13
CA PRO A 505 3.82 24.87 16.46
C PRO A 505 2.95 24.42 17.63
N ASN A 506 1.65 24.16 17.39
CA ASN A 506 0.74 23.61 18.38
C ASN A 506 0.86 22.09 18.59
N GLY A 507 1.79 21.41 17.91
CA GLY A 507 1.98 19.96 17.97
C GLY A 507 0.96 19.15 17.17
N LYS A 508 0.12 19.80 16.35
CA LYS A 508 -0.82 19.14 15.43
C LYS A 508 -0.24 19.09 14.02
N TRP A 509 -0.58 18.04 13.28
CA TRP A 509 -0.23 17.92 11.86
C TRP A 509 -1.18 18.73 10.98
N GLY A 510 -0.61 19.59 10.14
CA GLY A 510 -1.32 20.30 9.08
C GLY A 510 -0.93 19.78 7.69
N VAL A 511 -1.65 20.21 6.66
CA VAL A 511 -1.29 19.92 5.27
C VAL A 511 -0.02 20.66 4.85
N TYR A 512 0.89 19.97 4.16
CA TYR A 512 2.03 20.57 3.48
C TYR A 512 1.63 21.02 2.06
N GLU A 513 1.17 22.26 1.94
CA GLU A 513 0.48 22.75 0.73
C GLU A 513 1.33 22.68 -0.54
N SER A 514 2.62 23.05 -0.47
CA SER A 514 3.51 23.04 -1.64
C SER A 514 3.61 21.67 -2.30
N ALA A 515 3.76 20.61 -1.50
CA ALA A 515 3.87 19.25 -2.05
C ALA A 515 2.55 18.76 -2.65
N ILE A 516 1.40 19.18 -2.08
CA ILE A 516 0.10 18.86 -2.68
C ILE A 516 -0.08 19.56 -4.02
N VAL A 517 0.27 20.84 -4.12
CA VAL A 517 0.18 21.60 -5.38
C VAL A 517 1.07 20.96 -6.45
N ASP A 518 2.29 20.55 -6.10
CA ASP A 518 3.18 19.85 -7.04
C ASP A 518 2.57 18.52 -7.52
N LEU A 519 1.95 17.73 -6.63
CA LEU A 519 1.26 16.49 -7.00
C LEU A 519 0.02 16.75 -7.87
N GLU A 520 -0.76 17.78 -7.53
CA GLU A 520 -1.94 18.22 -8.27
C GLU A 520 -1.55 18.60 -9.71
N GLN A 521 -0.50 19.41 -9.88
CA GLN A 521 0.02 19.79 -11.18
C GLN A 521 0.56 18.58 -11.97
N ASN A 522 1.27 17.67 -11.31
CA ASN A 522 1.79 16.45 -11.94
C ASN A 522 0.68 15.51 -12.40
N MET A 523 -0.37 15.35 -11.59
CA MET A 523 -1.57 14.61 -11.97
C MET A 523 -2.25 15.27 -13.16
N MET A 524 -2.44 16.60 -13.12
CA MET A 524 -3.03 17.35 -14.22
C MET A 524 -2.25 17.21 -15.53
N ASN A 525 -0.93 17.34 -15.49
CA ASN A 525 -0.10 17.21 -16.69
C ASN A 525 -0.17 15.81 -17.32
N ARG A 526 -0.56 14.78 -16.56
CA ARG A 526 -0.70 13.40 -17.04
C ARG A 526 -2.10 13.08 -17.54
N ILE A 527 -3.12 13.74 -16.98
CA ILE A 527 -4.51 13.56 -17.40
C ILE A 527 -4.84 14.48 -18.58
N LYS A 528 -4.25 15.69 -18.64
CA LYS A 528 -4.43 16.66 -19.72
C LYS A 528 -3.77 16.14 -21.00
N GLY A 529 -4.59 15.67 -21.93
CA GLY A 529 -4.20 15.31 -23.29
C GLY A 529 -5.39 14.72 -24.03
N GLU A 530 -5.60 15.14 -25.28
CA GLU A 530 -6.70 14.61 -26.11
C GLU A 530 -6.49 13.13 -26.49
N ASN A 531 -5.24 12.69 -26.47
CA ASN A 531 -4.84 11.33 -26.80
C ASN A 531 -4.81 10.40 -25.57
N VAL A 532 -5.05 10.90 -24.36
CA VAL A 532 -5.11 10.04 -23.16
C VAL A 532 -6.49 9.37 -23.09
N PRO A 533 -6.58 8.03 -23.13
CA PRO A 533 -7.86 7.33 -23.09
C PRO A 533 -8.62 7.53 -21.78
N ILE A 534 -9.94 7.37 -21.80
CA ILE A 534 -10.80 7.55 -20.61
C ILE A 534 -10.34 6.67 -19.43
N LEU A 535 -10.14 5.37 -19.67
CA LEU A 535 -9.70 4.44 -18.61
C LEU A 535 -8.30 4.79 -18.09
N SER A 536 -7.41 5.30 -18.95
CA SER A 536 -6.09 5.77 -18.54
C SER A 536 -6.17 7.01 -17.66
N LYS A 537 -7.04 7.98 -17.98
CA LYS A 537 -7.30 9.16 -17.14
C LYS A 537 -7.77 8.76 -15.74
N ILE A 538 -8.71 7.82 -15.66
CA ILE A 538 -9.23 7.29 -14.39
C ILE A 538 -8.12 6.58 -13.60
N ASN A 539 -7.34 5.71 -14.25
CA ASN A 539 -6.25 5.00 -13.60
C ASN A 539 -5.18 5.93 -13.04
N ILE A 540 -4.84 6.99 -13.79
CA ILE A 540 -3.91 8.03 -13.31
C ILE A 540 -4.52 8.71 -12.08
N TYR A 541 -5.74 9.21 -12.18
CA TYR A 541 -6.42 9.89 -11.07
C TYR A 541 -6.49 9.00 -9.81
N ASN A 542 -6.99 7.77 -9.93
CA ASN A 542 -7.09 6.83 -8.83
C ASN A 542 -5.73 6.55 -8.18
N SER A 543 -4.67 6.37 -8.97
CA SER A 543 -3.32 6.14 -8.47
C SER A 543 -2.79 7.31 -7.64
N PHE A 544 -3.02 8.54 -8.09
CA PHE A 544 -2.65 9.74 -7.34
C PHE A 544 -3.50 9.90 -6.07
N MET A 545 -4.83 9.72 -6.16
CA MET A 545 -5.71 9.84 -5.00
C MET A 545 -5.40 8.82 -3.90
N ASN A 546 -5.13 7.56 -4.27
CA ASN A 546 -4.73 6.51 -3.33
C ASN A 546 -3.40 6.85 -2.65
N TYR A 547 -2.44 7.38 -3.41
CA TYR A 547 -1.17 7.83 -2.86
C TYR A 547 -1.34 9.00 -1.89
N ILE A 548 -2.13 10.01 -2.28
CA ILE A 548 -2.41 11.17 -1.44
C ILE A 548 -3.08 10.73 -0.14
N LEU A 549 -4.09 9.84 -0.22
CA LEU A 549 -4.80 9.30 0.95
C LEU A 549 -3.82 8.68 1.95
N LYS A 550 -2.90 7.81 1.49
CA LYS A 550 -1.84 7.26 2.37
C LYS A 550 -0.90 8.33 2.91
N CYS A 551 -0.59 9.35 2.12
CA CYS A 551 0.30 10.44 2.53
C CYS A 551 -0.32 11.47 3.46
N VAL A 552 -1.63 11.42 3.70
CA VAL A 552 -2.34 12.22 4.71
C VAL A 552 -2.80 11.40 5.92
N ALA A 553 -2.46 10.10 5.96
CA ALA A 553 -2.58 9.20 7.12
C ALA A 553 -3.97 9.17 7.81
N PRO A 554 -5.06 8.82 7.11
CA PRO A 554 -6.39 8.70 7.72
C PRO A 554 -6.50 7.54 8.73
N PHE A 555 -5.59 6.56 8.70
CA PHE A 555 -5.56 5.42 9.64
C PHE A 555 -4.93 5.75 11.00
N VAL A 556 -4.29 6.93 11.11
CA VAL A 556 -3.60 7.36 12.34
C VAL A 556 -4.53 8.24 13.15
N SER A 557 -4.62 7.98 14.45
CA SER A 557 -5.43 8.78 15.38
C SER A 557 -4.83 10.17 15.63
N LEU A 558 -5.05 11.07 14.66
CA LEU A 558 -4.65 12.49 14.69
C LEU A 558 -5.81 13.42 15.07
N GLY A 559 -7.01 12.86 15.27
CA GLY A 559 -8.22 13.54 15.72
C GLY A 559 -9.16 13.96 14.59
N GLN A 560 -10.41 14.27 14.96
CA GLN A 560 -11.47 14.60 13.98
C GLN A 560 -11.17 15.88 13.18
N ASP A 561 -10.47 16.86 13.78
CA ASP A 561 -10.05 18.08 13.09
C ASP A 561 -9.13 17.77 11.90
N HIS A 562 -8.24 16.78 12.05
CA HIS A 562 -7.35 16.33 10.99
C HIS A 562 -8.15 15.74 9.82
N LEU A 563 -9.10 14.83 10.10
CA LEU A 563 -9.97 14.26 9.05
C LEU A 563 -10.77 15.33 8.29
N LYS A 564 -11.32 16.33 8.99
CA LYS A 564 -12.05 17.44 8.35
C LYS A 564 -11.15 18.31 7.48
N MET A 565 -9.93 18.60 7.96
CA MET A 565 -8.93 19.35 7.21
C MET A 565 -8.52 18.63 5.93
N ILE A 566 -8.17 17.34 6.01
CA ILE A 566 -7.78 16.55 4.83
C ILE A 566 -8.96 16.41 3.86
N GLY A 567 -10.17 16.13 4.36
CA GLY A 567 -11.37 16.04 3.52
C GLY A 567 -11.65 17.31 2.74
N SER A 568 -11.57 18.46 3.42
CA SER A 568 -11.69 19.77 2.77
C SER A 568 -10.62 19.99 1.71
N ARG A 569 -9.36 19.57 1.95
CA ARG A 569 -8.29 19.75 0.97
C ARG A 569 -8.40 18.80 -0.21
N LEU A 570 -8.77 17.52 0.00
CA LEU A 570 -8.96 16.57 -1.10
C LEU A 570 -10.12 16.99 -2.00
N MET A 571 -11.20 17.53 -1.45
CA MET A 571 -12.28 18.13 -2.25
C MET A 571 -11.79 19.31 -3.09
N LYS A 572 -10.90 20.16 -2.55
CA LYS A 572 -10.26 21.23 -3.34
C LYS A 572 -9.41 20.68 -4.46
N ILE A 573 -8.62 19.60 -4.24
CA ILE A 573 -7.86 18.95 -5.32
C ILE A 573 -8.85 18.54 -6.42
N HIS A 574 -9.89 17.78 -6.06
CA HIS A 574 -10.89 17.29 -7.00
C HIS A 574 -11.51 18.42 -7.84
N ASN A 575 -11.93 19.52 -7.21
CA ASN A 575 -12.54 20.67 -7.89
C ASN A 575 -11.52 21.47 -8.74
N ASN A 576 -10.27 21.59 -8.29
CA ASN A 576 -9.27 22.37 -9.02
C ASN A 576 -8.81 21.69 -10.32
N LEU A 577 -8.89 20.36 -10.42
CA LEU A 577 -8.41 19.66 -11.61
C LEU A 577 -9.15 20.12 -12.87
N PHE A 578 -10.49 20.18 -12.86
CA PHE A 578 -11.28 20.48 -14.06
C PHE A 578 -12.50 21.39 -13.79
N GLY A 579 -12.40 22.30 -12.81
CA GLY A 579 -13.49 23.21 -12.42
C GLY A 579 -14.49 22.58 -11.46
N ASP A 580 -15.65 23.22 -11.25
CA ASP A 580 -16.60 22.89 -10.19
C ASP A 580 -17.10 21.43 -10.15
N HIS A 581 -16.93 20.68 -11.24
CA HIS A 581 -17.34 19.28 -11.38
C HIS A 581 -16.16 18.28 -11.49
N GLY A 582 -14.91 18.75 -11.37
CA GLY A 582 -13.72 17.92 -11.28
C GLY A 582 -13.54 16.90 -12.42
N ILE A 583 -12.82 15.81 -12.11
CA ILE A 583 -12.47 14.74 -13.07
C ILE A 583 -13.71 14.07 -13.69
N GLU A 584 -14.85 14.08 -12.99
CA GLU A 584 -16.10 13.49 -13.46
C GLU A 584 -16.58 14.17 -14.74
N GLN A 585 -16.52 15.51 -14.78
CA GLN A 585 -16.90 16.26 -15.98
C GLN A 585 -15.93 16.04 -17.13
N GLU A 586 -14.64 15.91 -16.86
CA GLU A 586 -13.65 15.58 -17.90
C GLU A 586 -13.89 14.19 -18.51
N ILE A 587 -14.28 13.22 -17.69
CA ILE A 587 -14.67 11.89 -18.15
C ILE A 587 -15.95 11.98 -18.99
N ARG A 588 -16.97 12.71 -18.53
CA ARG A 588 -18.22 12.92 -19.30
C ARG A 588 -17.98 13.64 -20.62
N ASN A 589 -17.10 14.64 -20.65
CA ASN A 589 -16.71 15.34 -21.87
C ASN A 589 -15.97 14.39 -22.82
N SER A 590 -15.07 13.55 -22.31
CA SER A 590 -14.35 12.55 -23.10
C SER A 590 -15.31 11.49 -23.66
N LEU A 591 -16.29 11.05 -22.86
CA LEU A 591 -17.37 10.15 -23.31
C LEU A 591 -18.18 10.78 -24.44
N GLN A 592 -18.57 12.05 -24.30
CA GLN A 592 -19.34 12.73 -25.33
C GLN A 592 -18.57 12.90 -26.65
N LYS A 593 -17.23 12.96 -26.61
CA LYS A 593 -16.38 13.01 -27.82
C LYS A 593 -16.35 11.67 -28.58
N ILE A 594 -16.45 10.54 -27.89
CA ILE A 594 -16.44 9.21 -28.53
C ILE A 594 -17.85 8.73 -28.92
N LEU A 595 -18.89 9.31 -28.33
CA LEU A 595 -20.28 8.96 -28.60
C LEU A 595 -20.90 9.89 -29.66
N THR A 596 -21.58 9.31 -30.65
CA THR A 596 -22.24 10.05 -31.73
C THR A 596 -23.57 10.69 -31.32
N GLN A 597 -24.15 10.26 -30.21
CA GLN A 597 -25.42 10.75 -29.67
C GLN A 597 -25.28 11.00 -28.18
N LYS A 598 -26.13 11.89 -27.64
CA LYS A 598 -26.21 12.10 -26.19
C LYS A 598 -26.87 10.87 -25.58
N VAL A 599 -26.16 10.20 -24.66
CA VAL A 599 -26.67 9.01 -23.97
C VAL A 599 -26.92 9.32 -22.51
N ASP A 600 -27.96 8.70 -21.96
CA ASP A 600 -28.27 8.73 -20.53
C ASP A 600 -27.24 7.87 -19.79
N PHE A 601 -26.25 8.52 -19.15
CA PHE A 601 -25.16 7.87 -18.43
C PHE A 601 -25.29 8.14 -16.92
N PRO A 602 -25.81 7.16 -16.14
CA PRO A 602 -25.93 7.24 -14.69
C PRO A 602 -24.63 7.65 -14.01
N GLU A 603 -24.73 8.44 -12.95
CA GLU A 603 -23.58 8.84 -12.15
C GLU A 603 -22.93 7.63 -11.48
N ALA A 604 -23.74 6.69 -10.99
CA ALA A 604 -23.28 5.42 -10.45
C ALA A 604 -22.24 4.71 -11.31
N LEU A 605 -22.34 4.77 -12.64
CA LEU A 605 -21.43 4.07 -13.56
C LEU A 605 -20.02 4.67 -13.59
N LEU A 606 -19.83 5.93 -13.17
CA LEU A 606 -18.49 6.48 -12.98
C LEU A 606 -17.74 5.72 -11.88
N PHE A 607 -18.41 5.46 -10.75
CA PHE A 607 -17.79 4.94 -9.53
C PHE A 607 -17.89 3.41 -9.39
N PHE A 608 -18.86 2.77 -10.05
CA PHE A 608 -19.04 1.32 -9.95
C PHE A 608 -17.80 0.55 -10.42
N PRO A 609 -17.50 -0.64 -9.86
CA PRO A 609 -16.34 -1.44 -10.25
C PRO A 609 -16.31 -1.74 -11.75
N VAL A 610 -15.12 -1.67 -12.35
CA VAL A 610 -14.91 -2.01 -13.78
C VAL A 610 -15.33 -3.45 -14.08
N SER A 611 -15.05 -4.37 -13.14
CA SER A 611 -15.45 -5.78 -13.22
C SER A 611 -16.96 -6.00 -13.22
N SER A 612 -17.74 -4.99 -12.83
CA SER A 612 -19.21 -5.00 -12.81
C SER A 612 -19.81 -4.02 -13.81
N GLY A 613 -19.02 -3.50 -14.74
CA GLY A 613 -19.48 -2.63 -15.81
C GLY A 613 -19.52 -1.15 -15.47
N GLY A 614 -18.91 -0.69 -14.38
CA GLY A 614 -18.63 0.74 -14.19
C GLY A 614 -17.27 1.16 -14.75
N LEU A 615 -16.85 2.38 -14.45
CA LEU A 615 -15.52 2.89 -14.83
C LEU A 615 -14.51 2.87 -13.68
N GLY A 616 -14.95 2.58 -12.45
CA GLY A 616 -14.10 2.43 -11.27
C GLY A 616 -13.39 3.70 -10.83
N LEU A 617 -13.95 4.88 -11.11
CA LEU A 617 -13.42 6.15 -10.59
C LEU A 617 -13.49 6.16 -9.06
N ASN A 618 -12.44 6.63 -8.40
CA ASN A 618 -12.41 6.73 -6.95
C ASN A 618 -13.20 7.93 -6.45
N HIS A 619 -14.18 7.68 -5.58
CA HIS A 619 -14.93 8.73 -4.92
C HIS A 619 -14.18 9.21 -3.68
N VAL A 620 -13.71 10.46 -3.70
CA VAL A 620 -12.85 11.05 -2.64
C VAL A 620 -13.59 11.14 -1.31
N GLY A 621 -14.83 11.64 -1.32
CA GLY A 621 -15.64 11.77 -0.11
C GLY A 621 -15.93 10.43 0.57
N LEU A 622 -16.32 9.39 -0.18
CA LEU A 622 -16.63 8.07 0.38
C LEU A 622 -15.41 7.39 1.01
N ASN A 623 -14.21 7.57 0.44
CA ASN A 623 -12.99 7.05 1.03
C ASN A 623 -12.71 7.62 2.43
N LEU A 624 -13.10 8.86 2.72
CA LEU A 624 -12.93 9.47 4.05
C LEU A 624 -14.12 9.27 4.98
N ALA A 625 -15.33 9.16 4.43
CA ALA A 625 -16.56 8.97 5.20
C ALA A 625 -16.52 7.72 6.09
N SER A 626 -15.89 6.63 5.61
CA SER A 626 -15.69 5.42 6.40
C SER A 626 -14.85 5.64 7.65
N PHE A 627 -13.89 6.59 7.63
CA PHE A 627 -13.06 6.93 8.80
C PHE A 627 -13.76 7.90 9.76
N GLU A 628 -14.60 8.81 9.25
CA GLU A 628 -15.36 9.72 10.12
C GLU A 628 -16.34 8.95 11.02
N GLN A 629 -16.95 7.88 10.49
CA GLN A 629 -17.86 7.03 11.25
C GLN A 629 -17.18 6.37 12.47
N HIS A 630 -15.89 6.05 12.39
CA HIS A 630 -15.12 5.51 13.51
C HIS A 630 -15.15 6.45 14.73
N TYR A 631 -14.84 7.73 14.50
CA TYR A 631 -14.88 8.75 15.55
C TYR A 631 -16.29 8.95 16.12
N PHE A 632 -17.32 8.82 15.28
CA PHE A 632 -18.71 8.88 15.74
C PHE A 632 -19.07 7.69 16.63
N GLU A 633 -18.66 6.47 16.28
CA GLU A 633 -18.91 5.27 17.08
C GLU A 633 -18.13 5.27 18.40
N GLU A 634 -16.87 5.69 18.37
CA GLU A 634 -16.03 5.84 19.56
C GLU A 634 -16.64 6.84 20.55
N SER A 635 -17.12 8.00 20.05
CA SER A 635 -17.82 8.99 20.89
C SER A 635 -19.08 8.41 21.56
N LYS A 636 -19.84 7.55 20.86
CA LYS A 636 -21.02 6.86 21.43
C LYS A 636 -20.64 5.80 22.47
N GLN A 637 -19.56 5.05 22.23
CA GLN A 637 -19.06 4.08 23.20
C GLN A 637 -18.57 4.78 24.47
N PHE A 638 -17.83 5.89 24.33
CA PHE A 638 -17.39 6.72 25.45
C PHE A 638 -18.57 7.28 26.26
N LEU A 639 -19.61 7.78 25.60
CA LEU A 639 -20.85 8.24 26.23
C LEU A 639 -21.62 7.12 26.96
N ARG A 640 -21.57 5.87 26.45
CA ARG A 640 -22.13 4.69 27.11
C ARG A 640 -21.33 4.23 28.33
N MET A 641 -19.99 4.36 28.29
CA MET A 641 -19.10 3.96 29.39
C MET A 641 -19.21 4.86 30.62
N LYS A 642 -19.51 6.16 30.46
CA LYS A 642 -19.78 7.09 31.59
C LYS A 642 -20.97 6.66 32.48
N LYS A 643 -21.81 5.71 32.07
CA LYS A 643 -22.98 5.23 32.83
C LYS A 643 -22.75 3.95 33.63
N ARG A 644 -21.54 3.37 33.66
CA ARG A 644 -21.22 2.17 34.47
C ARG A 644 -19.91 2.34 35.24
N PRO A 645 -19.82 1.90 36.52
CA PRO A 645 -18.54 1.81 37.20
C PRO A 645 -17.66 0.83 36.42
N ILE A 646 -16.53 1.30 35.94
CA ILE A 646 -15.63 0.52 35.08
C ILE A 646 -14.94 -0.55 35.95
N ARG A 647 -15.51 -1.75 36.04
CA ARG A 647 -14.73 -2.96 36.35
C ARG A 647 -13.92 -3.30 35.09
N ARG A 648 -12.70 -2.77 35.02
CA ARG A 648 -11.74 -2.95 33.91
C ARG A 648 -11.39 -4.44 33.76
N LYS A 649 -12.08 -5.14 32.87
CA LYS A 649 -11.66 -6.45 32.37
C LYS A 649 -10.61 -6.17 31.30
N PHE A 650 -9.34 -6.29 31.68
CA PHE A 650 -8.18 -6.13 30.80
C PHE A 650 -8.43 -6.80 29.44
N ILE A 651 -8.52 -5.99 28.40
CA ILE A 651 -8.39 -6.46 27.02
C ILE A 651 -6.93 -6.86 26.89
N ARG A 652 -6.64 -8.15 27.08
CA ARG A 652 -5.46 -8.79 26.48
C ARG A 652 -5.65 -8.66 24.96
N LYS A 653 -5.34 -7.50 24.37
CA LYS A 653 -4.86 -7.49 23.00
C LYS A 653 -3.73 -8.51 23.02
N LYS A 654 -3.81 -9.53 22.17
CA LYS A 654 -2.66 -10.38 21.90
C LYS A 654 -1.59 -9.43 21.39
N VAL A 655 -0.78 -8.90 22.30
CA VAL A 655 0.59 -8.51 21.99
C VAL A 655 1.08 -9.73 21.22
N ARG A 656 1.33 -9.56 19.92
CA ARG A 656 2.20 -10.48 19.21
C ARG A 656 3.48 -10.41 20.03
N LYS A 657 3.59 -11.28 21.04
CA LYS A 657 4.88 -11.66 21.56
C LYS A 657 5.61 -12.02 20.28
N PHE A 658 6.70 -11.31 19.97
CA PHE A 658 7.73 -11.91 19.15
C PHE A 658 7.77 -13.37 19.58
N PRO A 659 7.53 -14.34 18.68
CA PRO A 659 7.80 -15.70 19.00
C PRO A 659 9.32 -15.79 19.08
N ILE A 660 9.88 -15.27 20.17
CA ILE A 660 10.97 -15.92 20.87
C ILE A 660 10.35 -17.28 21.19
N LYS A 661 10.44 -18.21 20.22
CA LYS A 661 10.61 -19.60 20.60
C LYS A 661 11.69 -19.50 21.65
N LYS A 662 11.34 -19.81 22.90
CA LYS A 662 12.32 -20.14 23.92
C LYS A 662 13.06 -21.39 23.42
N ARG A 663 13.87 -21.26 22.38
CA ARG A 663 15.15 -21.92 22.33
C ARG A 663 15.87 -21.24 23.47
N THR A 664 15.89 -21.92 24.59
CA THR A 664 16.85 -21.63 25.65
C THR A 664 18.22 -21.63 24.98
N PHE A 665 18.66 -20.47 24.49
CA PHE A 665 20.07 -20.20 24.35
C PHE A 665 20.64 -20.52 25.73
N GLY A 666 21.67 -21.36 25.78
CA GLY A 666 22.38 -21.71 27.00
C GLY A 666 23.12 -20.49 27.55
N ILE A 667 22.41 -19.42 27.88
CA ILE A 667 22.92 -18.22 28.52
C ILE A 667 23.18 -18.63 29.97
N LYS A 668 24.43 -19.00 30.26
CA LYS A 668 24.94 -18.95 31.63
C LYS A 668 24.72 -17.51 32.13
N LYS A 669 23.94 -17.36 33.21
CA LYS A 669 23.69 -16.09 33.91
C LYS A 669 24.92 -15.18 33.85
N MET A 670 24.81 -14.05 33.16
CA MET A 670 25.81 -12.99 33.20
C MET A 670 26.00 -12.51 34.65
N LYS A 671 27.26 -12.38 35.07
CA LYS A 671 27.63 -11.82 36.37
C LYS A 671 27.38 -10.32 36.34
N ARG A 672 26.57 -9.84 37.30
CA ARG A 672 26.30 -8.43 37.57
C ARG A 672 27.61 -7.63 37.67
N ILE A 673 27.77 -6.62 36.81
CA ILE A 673 28.75 -5.55 37.01
C ILE A 673 28.19 -4.62 38.09
N LYS A 674 28.95 -4.42 39.18
CA LYS A 674 28.60 -3.48 40.26
C LYS A 674 28.95 -2.07 39.82
N ILE A 675 27.95 -1.25 39.50
CA ILE A 675 28.11 0.20 39.43
C ILE A 675 28.01 0.74 40.86
N VAL A 676 29.10 1.36 41.31
CA VAL A 676 29.21 2.03 42.62
C VAL A 676 28.35 3.29 42.59
N LYS A 677 27.20 3.27 43.27
CA LYS A 677 26.44 4.49 43.59
C LYS A 677 26.98 5.06 44.90
N ASN A 678 27.62 6.23 44.86
CA ASN A 678 27.80 7.05 46.05
C ASN A 678 26.42 7.53 46.51
N LYS A 679 26.06 7.14 47.73
CA LYS A 679 24.91 7.65 48.48
C LYS A 679 25.47 8.57 49.56
N ASP A 680 25.09 9.84 49.53
CA ASP A 680 24.95 10.62 50.74
C ASP A 680 23.56 11.29 50.72
N SER A 681 22.89 11.13 51.85
CA SER A 681 21.49 11.41 52.14
C SER A 681 21.27 12.83 52.68
N MET A 682 20.08 13.39 52.48
CA MET A 682 19.30 13.97 53.59
C MET A 682 17.84 14.18 53.20
N ASP A 683 16.95 13.61 54.02
CA ASP A 683 15.50 13.80 54.02
C ASP A 683 15.11 15.20 54.54
N LEU A 684 13.93 15.68 54.14
CA LEU A 684 12.91 16.25 55.04
C LEU A 684 11.60 16.49 54.27
N GLU A 685 10.51 15.95 54.83
CA GLU A 685 9.15 15.93 54.31
C GLU A 685 8.48 17.33 54.25
N SER A 686 7.65 17.55 53.23
CA SER A 686 6.38 18.26 53.40
C SER A 686 5.32 17.65 52.49
N LYS A 687 4.15 17.36 53.07
CA LYS A 687 2.96 16.85 52.38
C LYS A 687 2.27 18.03 51.69
N ASP A 688 2.56 18.20 50.40
CA ASP A 688 1.66 18.87 49.47
C ASP A 688 1.13 17.83 48.48
N ASP A 689 -0.13 17.94 48.09
CA ASP A 689 -0.79 17.17 47.02
C ASP A 689 -0.21 17.55 45.64
N ASN A 690 1.12 17.48 45.51
CA ASN A 690 1.83 17.60 44.26
C ASN A 690 2.03 16.20 43.68
N PHE A 691 1.30 15.93 42.61
CA PHE A 691 1.56 14.83 41.70
C PHE A 691 3.04 14.86 41.31
N ASN A 692 3.86 13.97 41.88
CA ASN A 692 5.30 13.99 41.66
C ASN A 692 5.58 13.62 40.19
N GLY A 693 6.55 14.27 39.57
CA GLY A 693 6.92 14.09 38.15
C GLY A 693 7.38 12.68 37.74
N GLU A 694 7.24 11.68 38.59
CA GLU A 694 7.48 10.26 38.31
C GLU A 694 6.21 9.38 38.35
N ASP A 695 5.07 9.89 38.84
CA ASP A 695 3.82 9.12 38.98
C ASP A 695 3.10 8.84 37.64
N TRP A 696 3.52 9.49 36.55
CA TRP A 696 3.00 9.21 35.21
C TRP A 696 3.55 7.91 34.60
N LYS A 697 4.60 7.33 35.18
CA LYS A 697 5.30 6.18 34.62
C LYS A 697 4.39 4.95 34.54
N LYS A 698 3.45 4.75 35.48
CA LYS A 698 2.57 3.57 35.50
C LYS A 698 1.24 3.80 34.77
N VAL A 699 0.86 2.88 33.90
CA VAL A 699 -0.41 2.95 33.13
C VAL A 699 -1.65 2.90 34.02
N GLU A 700 -1.57 2.22 35.16
CA GLU A 700 -2.70 2.07 36.09
C GLU A 700 -2.95 3.33 36.92
N ASP A 701 -1.89 4.14 37.14
CA ASP A 701 -1.89 5.32 38.02
C ASP A 701 -1.87 6.64 37.24
N SER A 702 -1.52 6.61 35.94
CA SER A 702 -1.42 7.80 35.10
C SER A 702 -2.78 8.19 34.49
N PRO A 703 -3.24 9.44 34.67
CA PRO A 703 -4.46 9.93 34.02
C PRO A 703 -4.35 10.00 32.50
N TYR A 704 -3.13 9.89 31.94
CA TYR A 704 -2.85 10.03 30.50
C TYR A 704 -2.64 8.69 29.78
N ALA A 705 -2.55 7.58 30.50
CA ALA A 705 -2.17 6.31 29.90
C ALA A 705 -3.26 5.70 29.00
N SER A 706 -4.54 5.91 29.33
CA SER A 706 -5.64 5.52 28.44
C SER A 706 -5.57 6.28 27.13
N ASP A 707 -5.36 7.59 27.20
CA ASP A 707 -5.26 8.45 26.02
C ASP A 707 -4.05 8.06 25.17
N PHE A 708 -2.90 7.80 25.80
CA PHE A 708 -1.69 7.37 25.09
C PHE A 708 -1.88 6.03 24.39
N LEU A 709 -2.55 5.06 25.04
CA LEU A 709 -2.88 3.77 24.41
C LEU A 709 -3.88 3.90 23.27
N GLU A 710 -4.85 4.82 23.39
CA GLU A 710 -5.82 5.13 22.34
C GLU A 710 -5.14 5.76 21.12
N MET A 711 -4.06 6.53 21.30
CA MET A 711 -3.29 7.06 20.17
C MET A 711 -2.58 5.98 19.35
N PHE A 712 -2.28 4.82 19.95
CA PHE A 712 -1.76 3.64 19.24
C PHE A 712 -2.88 2.73 18.69
N SER A 713 -4.14 3.17 18.74
CA SER A 713 -5.22 2.49 18.01
C SER A 713 -5.14 2.84 16.53
N THR A 714 -5.28 1.83 15.68
CA THR A 714 -5.46 2.03 14.23
C THR A 714 -6.91 2.42 13.99
N ILE A 715 -7.13 3.48 13.21
CA ILE A 715 -8.47 3.81 12.73
C ILE A 715 -8.79 2.87 11.59
N GLU A 716 -9.79 2.03 11.78
CA GLU A 716 -10.30 1.14 10.75
C GLU A 716 -11.45 1.82 10.00
N PRO A 717 -11.54 1.70 8.66
CA PRO A 717 -12.69 2.18 7.92
C PRO A 717 -13.93 1.40 8.36
N CYS A 718 -15.00 2.11 8.72
CA CYS A 718 -16.27 1.49 9.08
C CYS A 718 -17.09 1.14 7.84
N ASP A 719 -17.77 0.00 7.91
CA ASP A 719 -18.79 -0.41 6.95
C ASP A 719 -20.03 0.50 7.01
N PRO A 720 -20.80 0.63 5.92
CA PRO A 720 -22.08 1.34 5.95
C PRO A 720 -23.04 0.68 6.94
N PHE A 721 -23.98 1.49 7.47
CA PHE A 721 -24.99 1.01 8.42
C PHE A 721 -25.74 -0.22 7.85
N GLU A 722 -25.79 -1.29 8.64
CA GLU A 722 -26.48 -2.52 8.26
C GLU A 722 -28.01 -2.33 8.35
N SER A 723 -28.65 -2.14 7.19
CA SER A 723 -30.10 -2.28 6.99
C SER A 723 -30.39 -3.51 6.14
N THR A 724 -31.63 -4.03 6.19
CA THR A 724 -32.05 -5.15 5.34
C THR A 724 -31.87 -4.83 3.85
N GLU A 725 -32.13 -3.58 3.45
CA GLU A 725 -31.96 -3.09 2.08
C GLU A 725 -30.48 -3.06 1.68
N ASN A 726 -29.61 -2.49 2.52
CA ASN A 726 -28.17 -2.41 2.25
C ASN A 726 -27.54 -3.81 2.17
N ALA A 727 -27.92 -4.70 3.09
CA ALA A 727 -27.46 -6.08 3.08
C ALA A 727 -27.89 -6.82 1.80
N ALA A 728 -29.13 -6.62 1.35
CA ALA A 728 -29.62 -7.21 0.10
C ALA A 728 -28.83 -6.69 -1.12
N LEU A 729 -28.58 -5.38 -1.21
CA LEU A 729 -27.79 -4.79 -2.28
C LEU A 729 -26.36 -5.37 -2.34
N ILE A 730 -25.69 -5.43 -1.18
CA ILE A 730 -24.32 -5.97 -1.08
C ILE A 730 -24.31 -7.47 -1.45
N GLN A 731 -25.28 -8.25 -0.98
CA GLN A 731 -25.33 -9.68 -1.26
C GLN A 731 -25.63 -9.98 -2.73
N ASP A 732 -26.55 -9.24 -3.38
CA ASP A 732 -26.81 -9.41 -4.81
C ASP A 732 -25.56 -9.07 -5.64
N PHE A 733 -24.85 -7.99 -5.27
CA PHE A 733 -23.58 -7.64 -5.91
C PHE A 733 -22.51 -8.73 -5.72
N ILE A 734 -22.32 -9.25 -4.49
CA ILE A 734 -21.36 -10.33 -4.20
C ILE A 734 -21.71 -11.60 -5.01
N SER A 735 -23.00 -11.91 -5.10
CA SER A 735 -23.50 -13.06 -5.88
C SER A 735 -23.12 -12.93 -7.34
N ARG A 736 -23.35 -11.75 -7.94
CA ARG A 736 -22.93 -11.45 -9.30
C ARG A 736 -21.41 -11.56 -9.48
N LYS A 737 -20.62 -11.04 -8.54
CA LYS A 737 -19.15 -11.11 -8.60
C LYS A 737 -18.67 -12.57 -8.62
N ASN A 738 -19.25 -13.43 -7.78
CA ASN A 738 -18.86 -14.84 -7.69
C ASN A 738 -19.15 -15.64 -8.98
N GLU A 739 -20.20 -15.29 -9.72
CA GLU A 739 -20.50 -15.85 -11.04
C GLU A 739 -19.39 -15.57 -12.06
N LEU A 740 -18.74 -14.40 -11.98
CA LEU A 740 -17.76 -13.94 -12.97
C LEU A 740 -16.36 -14.49 -12.80
N SER A 741 -15.92 -14.70 -11.57
CA SER A 741 -14.50 -14.82 -11.26
C SER A 741 -14.08 -16.18 -10.73
N GLY A 742 -15.03 -17.09 -10.49
CA GLY A 742 -14.78 -18.47 -10.02
C GLY A 742 -14.20 -18.52 -8.61
N LYS A 743 -15.04 -18.74 -7.59
CA LYS A 743 -14.71 -18.90 -6.16
C LYS A 743 -13.56 -18.02 -5.65
N TRP A 744 -13.88 -16.75 -5.41
CA TRP A 744 -13.03 -15.79 -4.70
C TRP A 744 -13.38 -15.76 -3.21
N ASN A 745 -12.49 -15.18 -2.38
CA ASN A 745 -12.85 -14.79 -1.02
C ASN A 745 -13.98 -13.76 -1.10
N SER A 746 -15.06 -13.99 -0.36
CA SER A 746 -16.31 -13.21 -0.37
C SER A 746 -16.22 -11.83 0.30
N ASN A 747 -15.02 -11.40 0.72
CA ASN A 747 -14.89 -10.16 1.48
C ASN A 747 -14.78 -8.98 0.53
N LEU A 748 -15.76 -8.08 0.62
CA LEU A 748 -15.74 -6.80 -0.07
C LEU A 748 -15.20 -5.75 0.89
N SER A 749 -14.22 -4.99 0.42
CA SER A 749 -13.61 -3.84 1.10
C SER A 749 -14.67 -2.83 1.57
N SER A 750 -14.41 -2.12 2.67
CA SER A 750 -15.36 -1.16 3.23
C SER A 750 -15.70 -0.03 2.26
N TYR A 751 -14.71 0.45 1.49
CA TYR A 751 -14.94 1.43 0.42
C TYR A 751 -15.98 0.94 -0.60
N TRP A 752 -15.85 -0.28 -1.09
CA TRP A 752 -16.76 -0.82 -2.10
C TRP A 752 -18.17 -1.07 -1.55
N ARG A 753 -18.29 -1.44 -0.26
CA ARG A 753 -19.61 -1.52 0.40
C ARG A 753 -20.29 -0.15 0.41
N TRP A 754 -19.56 0.92 0.71
CA TRP A 754 -20.08 2.29 0.63
C TRP A 754 -20.50 2.69 -0.79
N VAL A 755 -19.70 2.36 -1.81
CA VAL A 755 -20.07 2.60 -3.22
C VAL A 755 -21.39 1.90 -3.57
N ILE A 756 -21.55 0.63 -3.19
CA ILE A 756 -22.79 -0.13 -3.47
C ILE A 756 -23.98 0.45 -2.72
N VAL A 757 -23.85 0.79 -1.45
CA VAL A 757 -24.94 1.39 -0.67
C VAL A 757 -25.32 2.78 -1.21
N ARG A 758 -24.34 3.56 -1.69
CA ARG A 758 -24.57 4.91 -2.19
C ARG A 758 -25.18 4.96 -3.58
N PHE A 759 -24.74 4.07 -4.47
CA PHE A 759 -25.04 4.13 -5.91
C PHE A 759 -25.83 2.92 -6.44
N GLY A 760 -26.01 1.87 -5.63
CA GLY A 760 -26.64 0.62 -6.06
C GLY A 760 -28.11 0.79 -6.45
N SER A 761 -28.87 1.63 -5.75
CA SER A 761 -30.27 1.92 -6.10
C SER A 761 -30.40 2.58 -7.48
N GLU A 762 -29.52 3.53 -7.81
CA GLU A 762 -29.50 4.17 -9.14
C GLU A 762 -29.27 3.15 -10.26
N ILE A 763 -28.39 2.17 -10.03
CA ILE A 763 -28.16 1.06 -10.99
C ILE A 763 -29.41 0.20 -11.15
N LEU A 764 -30.09 -0.16 -10.06
CA LEU A 764 -31.32 -0.96 -10.11
C LEU A 764 -32.49 -0.20 -10.73
N ASP A 765 -32.62 1.09 -10.45
CA ASP A 765 -33.64 1.95 -11.06
C ASP A 765 -33.41 2.10 -12.56
N HIS A 766 -32.14 2.27 -12.96
CA HIS A 766 -31.79 2.52 -14.35
C HIS A 766 -31.80 1.25 -15.21
N PHE A 767 -31.28 0.12 -14.71
CA PHE A 767 -31.09 -1.12 -15.47
C PHE A 767 -31.95 -2.31 -14.99
N GLY A 768 -32.55 -2.23 -13.81
CA GLY A 768 -33.35 -3.31 -13.20
C GLY A 768 -32.53 -4.38 -12.47
N THR A 769 -31.21 -4.46 -12.71
CA THR A 769 -30.37 -5.56 -12.21
C THR A 769 -28.89 -5.17 -12.19
N PHE A 770 -28.09 -5.77 -11.30
CA PHE A 770 -26.62 -5.73 -11.38
C PHE A 770 -26.04 -6.60 -12.50
N ARG A 771 -26.85 -7.43 -13.15
CA ARG A 771 -26.48 -8.27 -14.31
C ARG A 771 -26.61 -7.51 -15.65
N PHE A 772 -26.42 -6.19 -15.65
CA PHE A 772 -26.60 -5.36 -16.85
C PHE A 772 -25.45 -5.49 -17.87
N LEU A 773 -24.25 -5.88 -17.43
CA LEU A 773 -23.11 -6.14 -18.28
C LEU A 773 -23.01 -7.63 -18.67
N ILE A 774 -23.12 -7.92 -19.96
CA ILE A 774 -23.01 -9.28 -20.52
C ILE A 774 -21.56 -9.58 -20.83
N THR A 775 -20.93 -10.36 -19.94
CA THR A 775 -19.47 -10.58 -19.92
C THR A 775 -18.94 -11.40 -21.08
N GLU A 776 -19.81 -12.11 -21.79
CA GLU A 776 -19.46 -12.89 -22.98
C GLU A 776 -18.96 -11.99 -24.12
N LEU A 777 -19.49 -10.77 -24.21
CA LEU A 777 -19.14 -9.76 -25.22
C LEU A 777 -18.18 -8.69 -24.70
N VAL A 778 -17.79 -8.76 -23.43
CA VAL A 778 -16.76 -7.89 -22.86
C VAL A 778 -15.41 -8.63 -22.89
N PRO A 779 -14.33 -7.98 -23.36
CA PRO A 779 -12.98 -8.55 -23.28
C PRO A 779 -12.46 -8.45 -21.84
N MET A 780 -12.99 -9.28 -20.94
CA MET A 780 -12.60 -9.33 -19.52
C MET A 780 -11.09 -9.51 -19.34
N GLN A 781 -10.43 -10.22 -20.26
CA GLN A 781 -8.97 -10.38 -20.23
C GLN A 781 -8.23 -9.05 -20.41
N LEU A 782 -8.69 -8.11 -21.24
CA LEU A 782 -8.07 -6.77 -21.36
C LEU A 782 -8.24 -5.96 -20.08
N ILE A 783 -9.42 -6.07 -19.45
CA ILE A 783 -9.72 -5.43 -18.16
C ILE A 783 -8.80 -5.99 -17.07
N LEU A 784 -8.58 -7.31 -17.05
CA LEU A 784 -7.76 -8.02 -16.06
C LEU A 784 -6.24 -7.99 -16.34
N SER A 785 -5.80 -7.82 -17.59
CA SER A 785 -4.39 -7.86 -18.01
C SER A 785 -3.72 -6.51 -18.00
N SER A 786 -4.49 -5.44 -18.18
CA SER A 786 -3.96 -4.08 -18.07
C SER A 786 -3.49 -3.76 -16.66
N LYS A 787 -2.69 -2.70 -16.53
CA LYS A 787 -2.21 -2.16 -15.24
C LYS A 787 -3.34 -1.79 -14.25
N VAL A 788 -4.62 -2.02 -14.58
CA VAL A 788 -5.67 -2.38 -13.63
C VAL A 788 -5.32 -3.72 -12.98
N LYS A 789 -4.18 -3.78 -12.28
CA LYS A 789 -4.14 -4.53 -11.03
C LYS A 789 -5.14 -3.81 -10.16
N ASP A 790 -6.38 -4.26 -10.27
CA ASP A 790 -7.48 -3.91 -9.43
C ASP A 790 -6.96 -3.99 -7.99
N THR A 791 -6.65 -2.85 -7.38
CA THR A 791 -6.40 -2.78 -5.94
C THR A 791 -7.66 -3.16 -5.17
N SER A 792 -8.81 -3.38 -5.85
CA SER A 792 -9.99 -4.03 -5.28
C SER A 792 -9.87 -5.54 -5.07
N LEU A 793 -8.76 -6.18 -5.49
CA LEU A 793 -8.59 -7.64 -5.49
C LEU A 793 -7.43 -8.13 -4.60
N LYS A 794 -6.84 -7.24 -3.78
CA LYS A 794 -6.00 -7.59 -2.62
C LYS A 794 -6.35 -6.76 -1.36
N ALA A 795 -7.60 -6.28 -1.28
CA ALA A 795 -8.25 -5.87 -0.05
C ALA A 795 -9.14 -7.02 0.44
#